data_AF-A0AA97B5Z0-F1
#
_entry.id   AF-A0AA97B5Z0-F1
#
_cell.length_a   1.000
_cell.length_b   1.000
_cell.length_c   1.000
_cell.angle_alpha   90.00
_cell.angle_beta   90.00
_cell.angle_gamma   90.00
#
_symmetry.space_group_name_H-M   'P 1'
#
loop_
_entity.id
_entity.type
_entity.pdbx_description
1 polymer ?
#
loop_
_entity_poly.entity_id
_entity_poly.type
_entity_poly.pdbx_seq_one_letter_code
_entity_poly.pdbx_strand_id
1 'polypeptide(L)'
;MPRSTDSNTTLSLTAATLSALYPESLSGEESLNALGSHILNGINDGPSLTLTSAVASHVTMTLHKDALLRPLDCLVAEIRQLPADATAERYQLLLRPWLWWLTLASNNRVFQNLATSDIVTTIFKAHGFTDFQLKLTGSYTPREYCVQYGETDLAFVSRLMEEDGIFWFFSHEQGTHTLVLADNNDAFLPIPNGPTVNYLGQKIGDRELHGIRSGQVCLQAVAGVYQATDYQFTTPTTSLFSQAEAVAGPSSIYEHPGGYDAKGQGDALTKQRVDGLRSQEKRFVGESDCRWLVPGYWFTLAGHEDSTLNIDWVVTSVSHEANHDSYRNRFEAIPKATTYRPPRTTQKPRMHTQTALVVGKAGEEIWTDEYGRIKLQFPWDRTGKNDESSSCWVRVVLPWSGKGFGMQFVPRIGQEVIVTFIDGDPDRPLVTGCVYNGDNALPYALPANQTQSGIKTNSSKGGGGFNELRFEDKKDAEEVFLQAQKDFNINVLNDTTATVGHDETLTVQNARTRTVKEGDETVTLEKGKRSVTIQTGSDSLDVKDTRTVTVGSDQNHSTGGNYAHKVTGNYELTVDGNLTIKVSGTLTLQSGGSFAIKSGADLAAQASTSISQKAGTALSNQAGTSLENKAGTTLTNDAGISLVNKAAAEQTVDGGGMLTIKGGLVKVN
;
A
#
# COMPACT_ATOMS: atom_id res chain seq x y z
N MET A 1 32.03 -64.82 -22.91
CA MET A 1 30.94 -63.90 -22.50
C MET A 1 30.37 -64.46 -21.22
N PRO A 2 30.31 -63.66 -20.14
CA PRO A 2 29.65 -64.08 -18.91
C PRO A 2 28.18 -64.42 -19.21
N ARG A 3 27.66 -65.46 -18.56
CA ARG A 3 26.28 -65.94 -18.74
C ARG A 3 25.46 -65.52 -17.53
N SER A 4 24.14 -65.51 -17.66
CA SER A 4 23.18 -65.24 -16.57
C SER A 4 23.39 -66.10 -15.30
N THR A 5 24.16 -67.20 -15.42
CA THR A 5 24.53 -68.13 -14.35
C THR A 5 25.88 -67.84 -13.66
N ASP A 6 26.63 -66.81 -14.06
CA ASP A 6 27.92 -66.48 -13.43
C ASP A 6 27.69 -65.85 -12.04
N SER A 7 28.23 -66.49 -11.00
CA SER A 7 28.06 -66.09 -9.59
C SER A 7 29.23 -65.26 -9.01
N ASN A 8 30.29 -65.03 -9.79
CA ASN A 8 31.52 -64.34 -9.37
C ASN A 8 31.70 -62.97 -10.06
N THR A 9 30.60 -62.24 -10.24
CA THR A 9 30.57 -60.99 -10.98
C THR A 9 30.80 -59.78 -10.07
N THR A 10 31.37 -58.69 -10.56
CA THR A 10 31.53 -57.48 -9.72
C THR A 10 30.28 -56.58 -9.64
N LEU A 11 29.20 -56.97 -10.30
CA LEU A 11 27.95 -56.23 -10.42
C LEU A 11 26.75 -57.20 -10.37
N SER A 12 25.74 -56.91 -9.55
CA SER A 12 24.45 -57.61 -9.55
C SER A 12 23.27 -56.63 -9.50
N LEU A 13 22.11 -57.10 -9.92
CA LEU A 13 20.86 -56.34 -10.00
C LEU A 13 19.82 -56.93 -9.05
N THR A 14 19.11 -56.07 -8.32
CA THR A 14 17.83 -56.39 -7.70
C THR A 14 16.77 -55.44 -8.22
N ALA A 15 15.78 -55.95 -8.94
CA ALA A 15 14.66 -55.17 -9.46
C ALA A 15 13.41 -56.05 -9.54
N ALA A 16 12.30 -55.63 -8.92
CA ALA A 16 11.09 -56.46 -8.85
C ALA A 16 10.43 -56.63 -10.23
N THR A 17 10.38 -55.56 -11.02
CA THR A 17 9.76 -55.48 -12.35
C THR A 17 10.68 -55.94 -13.48
N LEU A 18 11.99 -56.05 -13.20
CA LEU A 18 13.05 -56.39 -14.16
C LEU A 18 13.93 -57.53 -13.62
N SER A 19 13.35 -58.46 -12.89
CA SER A 19 14.08 -59.56 -12.22
C SER A 19 14.77 -60.52 -13.20
N ALA A 20 14.32 -60.57 -14.45
CA ALA A 20 14.93 -61.34 -15.53
C ALA A 20 16.08 -60.61 -16.24
N LEU A 21 16.33 -59.33 -15.93
CA LEU A 21 17.43 -58.57 -16.51
C LEU A 21 18.75 -58.92 -15.80
N TYR A 22 19.75 -59.31 -16.57
CA TYR A 22 21.10 -59.57 -16.08
C TYR A 22 22.02 -58.37 -16.39
N PRO A 23 22.69 -57.76 -15.40
CA PRO A 23 23.43 -56.52 -15.60
C PRO A 23 24.81 -56.76 -16.25
N GLU A 24 25.11 -56.10 -17.37
CA GLU A 24 26.41 -56.21 -18.05
C GLU A 24 27.43 -55.14 -17.63
N SER A 25 26.96 -53.90 -17.53
CA SER A 25 27.82 -52.75 -17.21
C SER A 25 27.00 -51.63 -16.60
N LEU A 26 27.61 -50.90 -15.68
CA LEU A 26 27.08 -49.69 -15.07
C LEU A 26 28.07 -48.55 -15.30
N SER A 27 27.59 -47.43 -15.83
CA SER A 27 28.36 -46.18 -15.86
C SER A 27 27.50 -45.02 -15.39
N GLY A 28 28.01 -44.12 -14.58
CA GLY A 28 27.21 -42.98 -14.13
C GLY A 28 27.94 -42.04 -13.20
N GLU A 29 27.29 -40.94 -12.87
CA GLU A 29 27.85 -39.88 -12.03
C GLU A 29 26.91 -39.56 -10.87
N GLU A 30 27.51 -39.31 -9.71
CA GLU A 30 26.85 -38.82 -8.51
C GLU A 30 27.61 -37.57 -8.03
N SER A 31 26.91 -36.56 -7.54
CA SER A 31 27.56 -35.39 -6.92
C SER A 31 26.65 -34.72 -5.91
N LEU A 32 27.25 -34.02 -4.94
CA LEU A 32 26.53 -33.12 -4.04
C LEU A 32 25.74 -32.10 -4.86
N ASN A 33 24.49 -31.85 -4.47
CA ASN A 33 23.63 -30.84 -5.09
C ASN A 33 23.38 -31.02 -6.61
N ALA A 34 23.64 -32.19 -7.17
CA ALA A 34 23.39 -32.48 -8.58
C ALA A 34 22.61 -33.78 -8.77
N LEU A 35 21.77 -33.83 -9.79
CA LEU A 35 21.02 -35.04 -10.12
C LEU A 35 21.97 -36.05 -10.73
N GLY A 36 22.26 -37.12 -9.99
CA GLY A 36 22.99 -38.26 -10.53
C GLY A 36 22.30 -38.87 -11.75
N SER A 37 23.10 -39.59 -12.53
CA SER A 37 22.61 -40.34 -13.69
C SER A 37 23.39 -41.63 -13.81
N HIS A 38 22.70 -42.75 -13.97
CA HIS A 38 23.37 -44.01 -14.26
C HIS A 38 22.77 -44.67 -15.49
N ILE A 39 23.65 -45.19 -16.34
CA ILE A 39 23.31 -46.01 -17.50
C ILE A 39 23.65 -47.44 -17.13
N LEU A 40 22.63 -48.28 -17.07
CA LEU A 40 22.77 -49.72 -16.90
C LEU A 40 22.49 -50.39 -18.23
N ASN A 41 23.46 -51.16 -18.74
CA ASN A 41 23.23 -52.08 -19.85
C ASN A 41 23.07 -53.50 -19.29
N GLY A 42 22.12 -54.25 -19.83
CA GLY A 42 21.89 -55.63 -19.43
C GLY A 42 21.30 -56.48 -20.53
N ILE A 43 21.32 -57.80 -20.32
CA ILE A 43 20.77 -58.81 -21.23
C ILE A 43 19.63 -59.58 -20.57
N ASN A 44 18.73 -60.10 -21.39
CA ASN A 44 17.67 -61.02 -20.99
C ASN A 44 17.65 -62.19 -21.98
N ASP A 45 17.83 -63.40 -21.47
CA ASP A 45 17.78 -64.66 -22.22
C ASP A 45 16.42 -65.37 -22.13
N GLY A 46 15.45 -64.77 -21.42
CA GLY A 46 14.07 -65.21 -21.29
C GLY A 46 13.07 -64.46 -22.19
N PRO A 47 11.75 -64.53 -21.89
CA PRO A 47 10.72 -63.77 -22.59
C PRO A 47 10.97 -62.27 -22.53
N SER A 48 10.62 -61.54 -23.58
CA SER A 48 10.84 -60.08 -23.67
C SER A 48 10.26 -59.32 -22.48
N LEU A 49 10.99 -58.33 -21.99
CA LEU A 49 10.60 -57.54 -20.82
C LEU A 49 9.43 -56.61 -21.15
N THR A 50 8.50 -56.45 -20.20
CA THR A 50 7.42 -55.47 -20.34
C THR A 50 7.94 -54.07 -19.98
N LEU A 51 8.27 -53.28 -21.01
CA LEU A 51 8.89 -51.96 -20.82
C LEU A 51 8.01 -50.97 -20.04
N THR A 52 6.69 -51.01 -20.22
CA THR A 52 5.77 -50.02 -19.64
C THR A 52 5.68 -50.09 -18.12
N SER A 53 5.91 -51.26 -17.52
CA SER A 53 5.93 -51.43 -16.05
C SER A 53 7.30 -51.14 -15.42
N ALA A 54 8.32 -50.86 -16.23
CA ALA A 54 9.67 -50.61 -15.75
C ALA A 54 9.87 -49.17 -15.27
N VAL A 55 9.29 -48.19 -15.96
CA VAL A 55 9.45 -46.77 -15.63
C VAL A 55 8.92 -46.49 -14.23
N ALA A 56 9.64 -45.65 -13.48
CA ALA A 56 9.37 -45.30 -12.09
C ALA A 56 9.41 -46.48 -11.09
N SER A 57 9.90 -47.65 -11.50
CA SER A 57 10.19 -48.75 -10.57
C SER A 57 11.62 -48.67 -10.04
N HIS A 58 11.84 -49.21 -8.83
CA HIS A 58 13.16 -49.26 -8.21
C HIS A 58 14.05 -50.32 -8.86
N VAL A 59 15.31 -49.92 -9.05
CA VAL A 59 16.41 -50.75 -9.51
C VAL A 59 17.59 -50.52 -8.57
N THR A 60 17.98 -51.56 -7.84
CA THR A 60 19.19 -51.55 -7.00
C THR A 60 20.33 -52.28 -7.70
N MET A 61 21.41 -51.56 -7.96
CA MET A 61 22.67 -52.10 -8.45
C MET A 61 23.61 -52.37 -7.27
N THR A 62 24.14 -53.58 -7.15
CA THR A 62 25.05 -53.94 -6.06
C THR A 62 26.46 -54.22 -6.58
N LEU A 63 27.39 -53.34 -6.21
CA LEU A 63 28.81 -53.51 -6.53
C LEU A 63 29.48 -54.43 -5.51
N HIS A 64 29.99 -55.58 -5.97
CA HIS A 64 30.68 -56.57 -5.13
C HIS A 64 32.04 -56.96 -5.73
N LYS A 65 32.99 -57.43 -4.92
CA LYS A 65 34.33 -57.90 -5.37
C LYS A 65 34.99 -58.77 -4.30
N ASP A 66 34.57 -58.55 -3.06
CA ASP A 66 34.79 -59.35 -1.86
C ASP A 66 33.45 -59.45 -1.09
N ALA A 67 33.50 -59.84 0.20
CA ALA A 67 32.32 -59.93 1.05
C ALA A 67 31.59 -58.59 1.30
N LEU A 68 32.20 -57.46 0.92
CA LEU A 68 31.64 -56.14 1.16
C LEU A 68 30.80 -55.70 -0.05
N LEU A 69 29.59 -55.22 0.22
CA LEU A 69 28.60 -54.84 -0.79
C LEU A 69 28.37 -53.33 -0.78
N ARG A 70 28.17 -52.73 -1.95
CA ARG A 70 27.62 -51.37 -2.08
C ARG A 70 26.35 -51.39 -2.92
N PRO A 71 25.17 -51.15 -2.33
CA PRO A 71 23.95 -50.91 -3.09
C PRO A 71 23.96 -49.47 -3.66
N LEU A 72 23.39 -49.34 -4.85
CA LEU A 72 23.07 -48.09 -5.54
C LEU A 72 21.66 -48.23 -6.09
N ASP A 73 20.70 -47.68 -5.36
CA ASP A 73 19.28 -47.70 -5.72
C ASP A 73 18.86 -46.42 -6.46
N CYS A 74 18.08 -46.56 -7.53
CA CYS A 74 17.52 -45.47 -8.32
C CYS A 74 16.17 -45.88 -8.93
N LEU A 75 15.44 -44.92 -9.50
CA LEU A 75 14.26 -45.18 -10.31
C LEU A 75 14.61 -45.23 -11.80
N VAL A 76 13.91 -46.07 -12.55
CA VAL A 76 14.03 -46.10 -14.02
C VAL A 76 13.35 -44.87 -14.62
N ALA A 77 14.13 -43.95 -15.18
CA ALA A 77 13.63 -42.78 -15.91
C ALA A 77 13.34 -43.11 -17.39
N GLU A 78 14.16 -43.97 -17.99
CA GLU A 78 14.00 -44.43 -19.37
C GLU A 78 14.46 -45.89 -19.49
N ILE A 79 13.77 -46.69 -20.30
CA ILE A 79 14.23 -48.03 -20.70
C ILE A 79 14.19 -48.16 -22.22
N ARG A 80 15.27 -48.69 -22.80
CA ARG A 80 15.42 -48.90 -24.24
C ARG A 80 15.64 -50.39 -24.50
N GLN A 81 14.87 -50.95 -25.43
CA GLN A 81 15.23 -52.23 -26.04
C GLN A 81 16.23 -51.95 -27.17
N LEU A 82 17.42 -52.51 -27.04
CA LEU A 82 18.50 -52.38 -28.01
C LEU A 82 18.42 -53.50 -29.06
N PRO A 83 19.12 -53.39 -30.20
CA PRO A 83 19.19 -54.48 -31.17
C PRO A 83 19.68 -55.78 -30.50
N ALA A 84 18.85 -56.82 -30.58
CA ALA A 84 19.16 -58.14 -30.05
C ALA A 84 20.24 -58.84 -30.89
N ASP A 85 21.00 -59.72 -30.25
CA ASP A 85 21.85 -60.70 -30.95
C ASP A 85 21.16 -62.08 -30.94
N ALA A 86 21.77 -63.08 -31.59
CA ALA A 86 21.18 -64.42 -31.66
C ALA A 86 21.09 -65.16 -30.31
N THR A 87 21.64 -64.57 -29.23
CA THR A 87 21.79 -65.22 -27.92
C THR A 87 20.96 -64.58 -26.81
N ALA A 88 20.72 -63.26 -26.85
CA ALA A 88 19.91 -62.56 -25.86
C ALA A 88 19.35 -61.23 -26.40
N GLU A 89 18.26 -60.77 -25.78
CA GLU A 89 17.80 -59.39 -25.94
C GLU A 89 18.63 -58.45 -25.07
N ARG A 90 18.89 -57.24 -25.56
CA ARG A 90 19.69 -56.22 -24.86
C ARG A 90 18.82 -55.04 -24.45
N TYR A 91 19.06 -54.53 -23.26
CA TYR A 91 18.34 -53.39 -22.70
C TYR A 91 19.31 -52.36 -22.14
N GLN A 92 18.92 -51.09 -22.22
CA GLN A 92 19.60 -49.99 -21.56
C GLN A 92 18.61 -49.23 -20.70
N LEU A 93 18.95 -49.02 -19.43
CA LEU A 93 18.16 -48.25 -18.48
C LEU A 93 18.89 -46.95 -18.17
N LEU A 94 18.17 -45.83 -18.24
CA LEU A 94 18.58 -44.57 -17.63
C LEU A 94 17.96 -44.51 -16.23
N LEU A 95 18.82 -44.53 -15.22
CA LEU A 95 18.44 -44.50 -13.82
C LEU A 95 18.67 -43.09 -13.26
N ARG A 96 17.68 -42.61 -12.51
CA ARG A 96 17.69 -41.29 -11.86
C ARG A 96 17.16 -41.41 -10.43
N PRO A 97 17.61 -40.55 -9.50
CA PRO A 97 17.00 -40.46 -8.18
C PRO A 97 15.59 -39.88 -8.28
N TRP A 98 14.76 -40.11 -7.26
CA TRP A 98 13.37 -39.64 -7.23
C TRP A 98 13.24 -38.12 -7.38
N LEU A 99 14.23 -37.37 -6.90
CA LEU A 99 14.26 -35.91 -6.98
C LEU A 99 14.23 -35.41 -8.44
N TRP A 100 14.71 -36.21 -9.39
CA TRP A 100 14.65 -35.89 -10.82
C TRP A 100 13.22 -35.77 -11.34
N TRP A 101 12.24 -36.49 -10.77
CA TRP A 101 10.85 -36.41 -11.20
C TRP A 101 10.24 -35.01 -11.01
N LEU A 102 10.78 -34.20 -10.10
CA LEU A 102 10.38 -32.81 -9.93
C LEU A 102 10.75 -31.92 -11.13
N THR A 103 11.58 -32.40 -12.06
CA THR A 103 11.83 -31.71 -13.35
C THR A 103 10.64 -31.80 -14.30
N LEU A 104 9.74 -32.78 -14.10
CA LEU A 104 8.61 -33.03 -14.99
C LEU A 104 7.34 -32.25 -14.60
N ALA A 105 7.41 -31.44 -13.55
CA ALA A 105 6.33 -30.56 -13.13
C ALA A 105 6.82 -29.12 -13.02
N SER A 106 6.00 -28.19 -13.50
CA SER A 106 6.19 -26.75 -13.34
C SER A 106 4.89 -26.12 -12.84
N ASN A 107 5.01 -25.08 -12.01
CA ASN A 107 3.86 -24.46 -11.39
C ASN A 107 4.06 -22.97 -11.13
N ASN A 108 2.94 -22.29 -10.87
CA ASN A 108 2.91 -20.95 -10.32
C ASN A 108 2.19 -21.02 -8.97
N ARG A 109 2.91 -20.78 -7.86
CA ARG A 109 2.39 -20.94 -6.50
C ARG A 109 2.93 -19.88 -5.57
N VAL A 110 2.16 -19.59 -4.54
CA VAL A 110 2.53 -18.69 -3.45
C VAL A 110 2.65 -19.49 -2.16
N PHE A 111 3.77 -19.32 -1.46
CA PHE A 111 4.01 -19.84 -0.12
C PHE A 111 4.18 -18.64 0.83
N GLN A 112 3.54 -18.71 2.00
CA GLN A 112 3.52 -17.60 2.96
C GLN A 112 3.81 -18.10 4.37
N ASN A 113 4.69 -17.39 5.06
CA ASN A 113 5.08 -17.66 6.45
C ASN A 113 5.61 -19.09 6.66
N LEU A 114 6.36 -19.60 5.69
CA LEU A 114 6.97 -20.94 5.74
C LEU A 114 8.49 -20.83 5.64
N ALA A 115 9.21 -21.66 6.38
CA ALA A 115 10.64 -21.81 6.20
C ALA A 115 10.94 -22.64 4.94
N THR A 116 12.16 -22.54 4.41
CA THR A 116 12.57 -23.30 3.22
C THR A 116 12.38 -24.81 3.39
N SER A 117 12.68 -25.37 4.56
CA SER A 117 12.46 -26.79 4.85
C SER A 117 10.99 -27.20 4.73
N ASP A 118 10.06 -26.33 5.13
CA ASP A 118 8.62 -26.59 5.08
C ASP A 118 8.09 -26.53 3.64
N ILE A 119 8.57 -25.55 2.86
CA ILE A 119 8.23 -25.40 1.44
C ILE A 119 8.72 -26.63 0.65
N VAL A 120 9.99 -26.99 0.82
CA VAL A 120 10.61 -28.13 0.15
C VAL A 120 9.88 -29.43 0.52
N THR A 121 9.60 -29.64 1.81
CA THR A 121 8.84 -30.80 2.30
C THR A 121 7.43 -30.87 1.69
N THR A 122 6.75 -29.72 1.58
CA THR A 122 5.41 -29.63 0.99
C THR A 122 5.41 -30.09 -0.46
N ILE A 123 6.43 -29.69 -1.23
CA ILE A 123 6.57 -30.09 -2.63
C ILE A 123 6.88 -31.57 -2.77
N PHE A 124 7.83 -32.10 -1.98
CA PHE A 124 8.19 -33.51 -2.03
C PHE A 124 6.98 -34.41 -1.75
N LYS A 125 6.20 -34.08 -0.70
CA LYS A 125 4.98 -34.80 -0.35
C LYS A 125 3.87 -34.67 -1.39
N ALA A 126 3.74 -33.51 -2.05
CA ALA A 126 2.77 -33.34 -3.14
C ALA A 126 3.05 -34.25 -4.35
N HIS A 127 4.30 -34.67 -4.54
CA HIS A 127 4.72 -35.67 -5.53
C HIS A 127 4.74 -37.11 -5.01
N GLY A 128 4.33 -37.34 -3.76
CA GLY A 128 4.28 -38.67 -3.15
C GLY A 128 5.60 -39.20 -2.62
N PHE A 129 6.66 -38.38 -2.55
CA PHE A 129 7.96 -38.79 -2.04
C PHE A 129 8.10 -38.52 -0.54
N THR A 130 8.56 -39.53 0.20
CA THR A 130 8.78 -39.47 1.65
C THR A 130 10.19 -39.87 2.07
N ASP A 131 11.00 -40.38 1.15
CA ASP A 131 12.36 -40.87 1.37
C ASP A 131 13.37 -39.70 1.39
N PHE A 132 13.22 -38.83 2.39
CA PHE A 132 14.15 -37.74 2.65
C PHE A 132 14.33 -37.49 4.15
N GLN A 133 15.50 -36.95 4.51
CA GLN A 133 15.86 -36.64 5.89
C GLN A 133 16.37 -35.21 5.98
N LEU A 134 15.85 -34.45 6.95
CA LEU A 134 16.34 -33.12 7.30
C LEU A 134 17.38 -33.25 8.43
N LYS A 135 18.64 -32.97 8.12
CA LYS A 135 19.76 -32.84 9.08
C LYS A 135 20.21 -31.38 9.15
N LEU A 136 19.26 -30.52 9.45
CA LEU A 136 19.46 -29.07 9.52
C LEU A 136 19.73 -28.66 10.98
N THR A 137 20.78 -27.87 11.18
CA THR A 137 21.21 -27.36 12.50
C THR A 137 21.04 -25.84 12.61
N GLY A 138 20.89 -25.14 11.48
CA GLY A 138 20.64 -23.71 11.42
C GLY A 138 19.19 -23.33 11.75
N SER A 139 18.99 -22.05 12.05
CA SER A 139 17.67 -21.44 12.17
C SER A 139 17.30 -20.73 10.87
N TYR A 140 16.18 -21.12 10.26
CA TYR A 140 15.70 -20.56 9.00
C TYR A 140 14.50 -19.67 9.27
N THR A 141 14.64 -18.37 9.00
CA THR A 141 13.52 -17.44 9.18
C THR A 141 12.41 -17.78 8.19
N PRO A 142 11.16 -17.95 8.65
CA PRO A 142 10.03 -18.12 7.74
C PRO A 142 9.93 -16.96 6.77
N ARG A 143 9.75 -17.28 5.48
CA ARG A 143 9.61 -16.28 4.43
C ARG A 143 8.19 -15.74 4.47
N GLU A 144 8.01 -14.43 4.66
CA GLU A 144 6.68 -13.79 4.63
C GLU A 144 5.97 -14.11 3.31
N TYR A 145 6.72 -14.05 2.20
CA TYR A 145 6.24 -14.29 0.85
C TYR A 145 7.31 -15.00 0.02
N CYS A 146 6.95 -16.09 -0.63
CA CYS A 146 7.83 -16.83 -1.54
C CYS A 146 7.03 -17.40 -2.71
N VAL A 147 7.42 -17.07 -3.93
CA VAL A 147 6.71 -17.39 -5.15
C VAL A 147 7.52 -18.38 -5.98
N GLN A 148 6.86 -19.46 -6.40
CA GLN A 148 7.29 -20.29 -7.52
C GLN A 148 6.64 -19.72 -8.78
N TYR A 149 7.41 -19.32 -9.79
CA TYR A 149 6.84 -18.72 -11.01
C TYR A 149 7.56 -19.18 -12.27
N GLY A 150 6.84 -19.89 -13.16
CA GLY A 150 7.35 -20.31 -14.46
C GLY A 150 8.58 -21.22 -14.41
N GLU A 151 8.80 -21.88 -13.28
CA GLU A 151 9.95 -22.75 -13.02
C GLU A 151 9.48 -24.17 -12.65
N THR A 152 10.35 -25.17 -12.80
CA THR A 152 10.04 -26.55 -12.40
C THR A 152 10.03 -26.67 -10.87
N ASP A 153 9.35 -27.68 -10.34
CA ASP A 153 9.37 -27.96 -8.91
C ASP A 153 10.81 -28.24 -8.44
N LEU A 154 11.65 -28.87 -9.28
CA LEU A 154 13.07 -29.03 -8.98
C LEU A 154 13.81 -27.69 -8.92
N ALA A 155 13.67 -26.84 -9.95
CA ALA A 155 14.39 -25.56 -9.97
C ALA A 155 14.03 -24.70 -8.76
N PHE A 156 12.75 -24.71 -8.38
CA PHE A 156 12.28 -23.98 -7.21
C PHE A 156 12.90 -24.50 -5.90
N VAL A 157 12.83 -25.80 -5.62
CA VAL A 157 13.43 -26.33 -4.38
C VAL A 157 14.95 -26.19 -4.39
N SER A 158 15.61 -26.37 -5.53
CA SER A 158 17.05 -26.22 -5.68
C SER A 158 17.50 -24.79 -5.36
N ARG A 159 16.89 -23.77 -5.96
CA ARG A 159 17.30 -22.38 -5.67
C ARG A 159 17.04 -21.99 -4.21
N LEU A 160 15.97 -22.47 -3.58
CA LEU A 160 15.70 -22.18 -2.17
C LEU A 160 16.75 -22.84 -1.26
N MET A 161 17.10 -24.10 -1.54
CA MET A 161 18.19 -24.78 -0.84
C MET A 161 19.54 -24.09 -1.05
N GLU A 162 19.84 -23.63 -2.27
CA GLU A 162 21.06 -22.87 -2.57
C GLU A 162 21.08 -21.48 -1.88
N GLU A 163 19.94 -20.80 -1.82
CA GLU A 163 19.75 -19.54 -1.10
C GLU A 163 20.08 -19.72 0.39
N ASP A 164 19.53 -20.74 1.03
CA ASP A 164 19.67 -20.99 2.46
C ASP A 164 20.89 -21.85 2.82
N GLY A 165 21.67 -22.28 1.82
CA GLY A 165 22.94 -22.99 2.04
C GLY A 165 22.78 -24.46 2.41
N ILE A 166 21.62 -25.01 2.10
CA ILE A 166 21.27 -26.41 2.31
C ILE A 166 21.87 -27.22 1.17
N PHE A 167 22.87 -28.02 1.50
CA PHE A 167 23.38 -29.02 0.57
C PHE A 167 22.60 -30.32 0.68
N TRP A 168 22.68 -31.15 -0.34
CA TRP A 168 22.02 -32.45 -0.32
C TRP A 168 22.79 -33.53 -1.06
N PHE A 169 22.56 -34.77 -0.67
CA PHE A 169 23.13 -35.99 -1.26
C PHE A 169 22.20 -37.19 -1.03
N PHE A 170 22.50 -38.32 -1.65
CA PHE A 170 21.71 -39.54 -1.48
C PHE A 170 22.46 -40.57 -0.63
N SER A 171 21.72 -41.23 0.26
CA SER A 171 22.14 -42.48 0.91
C SER A 171 21.39 -43.63 0.27
N HIS A 172 22.10 -44.68 -0.13
CA HIS A 172 21.52 -45.81 -0.85
C HIS A 172 21.49 -47.06 0.04
N GLU A 173 20.33 -47.72 0.03
CA GLU A 173 20.11 -49.04 0.63
C GLU A 173 19.46 -49.95 -0.42
N GLN A 174 19.28 -51.23 -0.11
CA GLN A 174 18.61 -52.12 -1.04
C GLN A 174 17.12 -51.74 -1.14
N GLY A 175 16.68 -51.39 -2.35
CA GLY A 175 15.29 -51.04 -2.66
C GLY A 175 14.86 -49.63 -2.29
N THR A 176 15.76 -48.77 -1.79
CA THR A 176 15.46 -47.36 -1.50
C THR A 176 16.71 -46.47 -1.54
N HIS A 177 16.50 -45.20 -1.87
CA HIS A 177 17.51 -44.16 -1.74
C HIS A 177 16.90 -42.95 -1.05
N THR A 178 17.54 -42.48 0.02
CA THR A 178 17.06 -41.36 0.84
C THR A 178 17.83 -40.09 0.50
N LEU A 179 17.11 -39.01 0.21
CA LEU A 179 17.69 -37.67 0.05
C LEU A 179 18.01 -37.09 1.42
N VAL A 180 19.28 -36.80 1.70
CA VAL A 180 19.72 -36.14 2.94
C VAL A 180 19.93 -34.67 2.66
N LEU A 181 19.16 -33.81 3.33
CA LEU A 181 19.30 -32.35 3.28
C LEU A 181 20.03 -31.88 4.54
N ALA A 182 21.10 -31.11 4.39
CA ALA A 182 21.97 -30.72 5.49
C ALA A 182 22.59 -29.32 5.30
N ASP A 183 23.00 -28.71 6.39
CA ASP A 183 23.62 -27.37 6.43
C ASP A 183 24.93 -27.33 7.22
N ASN A 184 25.41 -28.49 7.66
CA ASN A 184 26.62 -28.62 8.46
C ASN A 184 27.38 -29.88 8.05
N ASN A 185 28.71 -29.78 8.00
CA ASN A 185 29.60 -30.89 7.64
C ASN A 185 29.45 -32.11 8.57
N ASP A 186 28.94 -31.95 9.79
CA ASP A 186 28.63 -33.06 10.70
C ASP A 186 27.57 -34.03 10.13
N ALA A 187 26.79 -33.59 9.14
CA ALA A 187 25.85 -34.46 8.44
C ALA A 187 26.55 -35.45 7.48
N PHE A 188 27.79 -35.18 7.07
CA PHE A 188 28.57 -36.09 6.22
C PHE A 188 28.94 -37.35 6.98
N LEU A 189 28.66 -38.50 6.38
CA LEU A 189 28.87 -39.80 7.02
C LEU A 189 30.27 -40.34 6.70
N PRO A 190 30.93 -41.07 7.61
CA PRO A 190 32.14 -41.81 7.23
C PRO A 190 31.78 -42.85 6.16
N ILE A 191 32.67 -43.06 5.16
CA ILE A 191 32.48 -44.13 4.18
C ILE A 191 32.23 -45.49 4.88
N PRO A 192 31.32 -46.33 4.33
CA PRO A 192 31.13 -47.68 4.84
C PRO A 192 32.42 -48.50 4.90
N ASN A 193 32.48 -49.47 5.82
CA ASN A 193 33.59 -50.42 5.98
C ASN A 193 34.94 -49.84 6.46
N GLY A 194 34.90 -48.64 7.05
CA GLY A 194 36.05 -48.00 7.70
C GLY A 194 36.50 -46.76 6.93
N PRO A 195 36.74 -45.62 7.61
CA PRO A 195 36.96 -44.35 6.94
C PRO A 195 38.34 -44.24 6.26
N THR A 196 39.28 -45.14 6.52
CA THR A 196 40.64 -45.04 5.96
C THR A 196 40.72 -45.61 4.56
N VAL A 197 41.22 -44.81 3.60
CA VAL A 197 41.50 -45.26 2.23
C VAL A 197 42.98 -45.06 1.93
N ASN A 198 43.68 -46.15 1.60
CA ASN A 198 45.11 -46.11 1.31
C ASN A 198 45.37 -45.52 -0.08
N TYR A 199 46.39 -44.67 -0.17
CA TYR A 199 46.99 -44.24 -1.42
C TYR A 199 47.97 -45.32 -1.91
N LEU A 200 47.54 -46.07 -2.90
CA LEU A 200 48.29 -47.18 -3.49
C LEU A 200 48.92 -46.70 -4.79
N GLY A 201 50.04 -45.99 -4.68
CA GLY A 201 50.87 -45.62 -5.83
C GLY A 201 51.24 -46.85 -6.66
N GLN A 202 51.54 -46.66 -7.95
CA GLN A 202 51.80 -47.77 -8.89
C GLN A 202 53.02 -48.60 -8.46
N LYS A 203 52.80 -49.67 -7.68
CA LYS A 203 53.79 -50.72 -7.41
C LYS A 203 53.42 -51.96 -8.22
N ILE A 204 54.42 -52.57 -8.84
CA ILE A 204 54.26 -53.83 -9.58
C ILE A 204 54.16 -54.97 -8.57
N GLY A 205 53.10 -55.78 -8.64
CA GLY A 205 53.01 -57.09 -7.96
C GLY A 205 51.97 -57.21 -6.83
N ASP A 206 51.65 -56.13 -6.12
CA ASP A 206 50.66 -56.14 -5.03
C ASP A 206 49.41 -55.33 -5.40
N ARG A 207 48.25 -55.99 -5.45
CA ARG A 207 46.95 -55.34 -5.67
C ARG A 207 46.11 -55.40 -4.40
N GLU A 208 46.46 -54.58 -3.42
CA GLU A 208 45.54 -54.27 -2.31
C GLU A 208 44.25 -53.66 -2.89
N LEU A 209 43.09 -54.17 -2.47
CA LEU A 209 41.78 -53.69 -2.94
C LEU A 209 41.36 -52.40 -2.21
N HIS A 210 40.40 -51.68 -2.80
CA HIS A 210 39.74 -50.51 -2.21
C HIS A 210 40.67 -49.32 -1.92
N GLY A 211 41.62 -49.05 -2.81
CA GLY A 211 42.58 -47.98 -2.65
C GLY A 211 42.49 -46.89 -3.71
N ILE A 212 43.07 -45.74 -3.42
CA ILE A 212 43.24 -44.65 -4.38
C ILE A 212 44.50 -44.95 -5.19
N ARG A 213 44.38 -44.95 -6.52
CA ARG A 213 45.42 -45.38 -7.47
C ARG A 213 46.26 -44.22 -7.98
N SER A 214 45.63 -43.06 -8.10
CA SER A 214 46.27 -41.81 -8.47
C SER A 214 45.44 -40.66 -7.92
N GLY A 215 46.09 -39.57 -7.55
CA GLY A 215 45.44 -38.38 -7.03
C GLY A 215 46.20 -37.12 -7.40
N GLN A 216 45.47 -36.03 -7.56
CA GLN A 216 46.01 -34.70 -7.75
C GLN A 216 45.32 -33.73 -6.79
N VAL A 217 46.11 -32.82 -6.21
CA VAL A 217 45.57 -31.70 -5.46
C VAL A 217 45.40 -30.53 -6.41
N CYS A 218 44.19 -29.98 -6.44
CA CYS A 218 43.86 -28.79 -7.20
C CYS A 218 43.75 -27.61 -6.23
N LEU A 219 44.48 -26.53 -6.52
CA LEU A 219 44.33 -25.24 -5.86
C LEU A 219 43.77 -24.23 -6.86
N GLN A 220 42.72 -23.51 -6.47
CA GLN A 220 42.04 -22.54 -7.33
C GLN A 220 41.90 -21.20 -6.60
N ALA A 221 42.11 -20.10 -7.32
CA ALA A 221 41.84 -18.77 -6.79
C ALA A 221 40.33 -18.57 -6.62
N VAL A 222 39.92 -18.12 -5.43
CA VAL A 222 38.53 -17.79 -5.08
C VAL A 222 38.48 -16.40 -4.43
N ALA A 223 37.32 -15.73 -4.49
CA ALA A 223 37.14 -14.48 -3.77
C ALA A 223 37.17 -14.73 -2.25
N GLY A 224 37.93 -13.92 -1.53
CA GLY A 224 38.09 -14.03 -0.07
C GLY A 224 37.09 -13.21 0.73
N VAL A 225 36.33 -12.33 0.05
CA VAL A 225 35.38 -11.40 0.66
C VAL A 225 34.05 -11.45 -0.09
N TYR A 226 32.95 -11.51 0.66
CA TYR A 226 31.60 -11.35 0.14
C TYR A 226 30.90 -10.18 0.84
N GLN A 227 30.29 -9.30 0.06
CA GLN A 227 29.59 -8.11 0.51
C GLN A 227 28.18 -8.11 -0.08
N ALA A 228 27.20 -7.73 0.73
CA ALA A 228 25.82 -7.59 0.27
C ALA A 228 25.14 -6.40 0.96
N THR A 229 24.12 -5.86 0.29
CA THR A 229 23.22 -4.89 0.92
C THR A 229 21.81 -5.00 0.38
N ASP A 230 20.85 -4.50 1.17
CA ASP A 230 19.45 -4.46 0.81
C ASP A 230 18.78 -3.21 1.38
N TYR A 231 17.49 -3.04 1.11
CA TYR A 231 16.69 -1.93 1.60
C TYR A 231 15.42 -2.42 2.29
N GLN A 232 15.21 -1.98 3.54
CA GLN A 232 13.98 -2.22 4.29
C GLN A 232 13.24 -0.89 4.54
N PHE A 233 12.02 -0.78 4.01
CA PHE A 233 11.26 0.47 4.03
C PHE A 233 10.71 0.82 5.41
N THR A 234 10.55 -0.16 6.30
CA THR A 234 10.10 0.07 7.70
C THR A 234 11.22 0.65 8.56
N THR A 235 12.49 0.46 8.17
CA THR A 235 13.68 0.98 8.84
C THR A 235 14.65 1.64 7.84
N PRO A 236 14.22 2.66 7.08
CA PRO A 236 14.90 3.11 5.86
C PRO A 236 16.27 3.77 6.09
N THR A 237 16.58 4.15 7.33
CA THR A 237 17.88 4.71 7.73
C THR A 237 18.86 3.66 8.25
N THR A 238 18.39 2.44 8.52
CA THR A 238 19.23 1.36 9.03
C THR A 238 20.08 0.81 7.89
N SER A 239 21.40 0.83 8.07
CA SER A 239 22.30 0.21 7.11
C SER A 239 22.17 -1.31 7.19
N LEU A 240 21.78 -1.91 6.06
CA LEU A 240 21.75 -3.36 5.87
C LEU A 240 23.01 -3.87 5.15
N PHE A 241 24.07 -3.05 5.07
CA PHE A 241 25.35 -3.51 4.55
C PHE A 241 25.96 -4.57 5.48
N SER A 242 26.34 -5.70 4.87
CA SER A 242 26.96 -6.83 5.53
C SER A 242 28.16 -7.31 4.72
N GLN A 243 29.18 -7.79 5.42
CA GLN A 243 30.42 -8.29 4.83
C GLN A 243 30.94 -9.47 5.64
N ALA A 244 31.38 -10.52 4.93
CA ALA A 244 32.17 -11.60 5.51
C ALA A 244 33.51 -11.71 4.78
N GLU A 245 34.56 -11.95 5.55
CA GLU A 245 35.94 -12.03 5.08
C GLU A 245 36.56 -13.34 5.58
N ALA A 246 36.94 -14.20 4.64
CA ALA A 246 37.70 -15.42 4.91
C ALA A 246 39.21 -15.19 4.73
N VAL A 247 39.59 -14.42 3.70
CA VAL A 247 40.97 -14.01 3.43
C VAL A 247 40.95 -12.57 2.93
N ALA A 248 41.70 -11.69 3.59
CA ALA A 248 41.84 -10.30 3.19
C ALA A 248 42.44 -10.20 1.78
N GLY A 249 41.86 -9.36 0.92
CA GLY A 249 42.38 -9.14 -0.43
C GLY A 249 41.46 -8.29 -1.30
N PRO A 250 41.95 -7.87 -2.49
CA PRO A 250 41.18 -7.02 -3.40
C PRO A 250 40.06 -7.77 -4.14
N SER A 251 40.08 -9.11 -4.15
CA SER A 251 39.07 -9.93 -4.84
C SER A 251 37.85 -10.11 -3.95
N SER A 252 36.83 -9.27 -4.16
CA SER A 252 35.54 -9.32 -3.49
C SER A 252 34.37 -9.52 -4.45
N ILE A 253 33.28 -10.11 -3.95
CA ILE A 253 31.98 -10.12 -4.61
C ILE A 253 31.06 -9.16 -3.87
N TYR A 254 30.32 -8.34 -4.62
CA TYR A 254 29.30 -7.43 -4.09
C TYR A 254 27.94 -7.72 -4.75
N GLU A 255 26.89 -7.87 -3.95
CA GLU A 255 25.53 -8.16 -4.40
C GLU A 255 24.50 -7.16 -3.86
N HIS A 256 23.61 -6.72 -4.76
CA HIS A 256 22.38 -6.00 -4.45
C HIS A 256 21.29 -6.40 -5.47
N PRO A 257 20.06 -6.75 -5.04
CA PRO A 257 19.62 -6.89 -3.64
C PRO A 257 20.20 -8.12 -2.93
N GLY A 258 20.39 -8.03 -1.62
CA GLY A 258 20.98 -9.09 -0.80
C GLY A 258 20.03 -10.22 -0.38
N GLY A 259 18.71 -9.99 -0.45
CA GLY A 259 17.68 -10.99 -0.14
C GLY A 259 17.32 -11.11 1.35
N TYR A 260 17.51 -10.05 2.14
CA TYR A 260 17.25 -10.03 3.58
C TYR A 260 16.74 -8.66 4.04
N ASP A 261 16.05 -8.62 5.19
CA ASP A 261 15.45 -7.40 5.74
C ASP A 261 16.05 -6.97 7.10
N ALA A 262 16.87 -7.82 7.70
CA ALA A 262 17.56 -7.57 8.95
C ALA A 262 19.07 -7.79 8.82
N LYS A 263 19.86 -6.94 9.49
CA LYS A 263 21.33 -7.00 9.43
C LYS A 263 21.90 -8.36 9.88
N GLY A 264 21.33 -8.97 10.93
CA GLY A 264 21.78 -10.28 11.40
C GLY A 264 21.63 -11.39 10.35
N GLN A 265 20.58 -11.34 9.52
CA GLN A 265 20.41 -12.25 8.40
C GLN A 265 21.45 -11.99 7.30
N GLY A 266 21.73 -10.73 6.99
CA GLY A 266 22.79 -10.35 6.04
C GLY A 266 24.18 -10.81 6.47
N ASP A 267 24.51 -10.70 7.76
CA ASP A 267 25.79 -11.15 8.32
C ASP A 267 25.91 -12.69 8.23
N ALA A 268 24.84 -13.43 8.50
CA ALA A 268 24.81 -14.89 8.33
C ALA A 268 24.90 -15.31 6.85
N LEU A 269 24.18 -14.63 5.96
CA LEU A 269 24.18 -14.89 4.52
C LEU A 269 25.56 -14.63 3.92
N THR A 270 26.18 -13.49 4.18
CA THR A 270 27.52 -13.19 3.63
C THR A 270 28.55 -14.21 4.11
N LYS A 271 28.48 -14.67 5.38
CA LYS A 271 29.33 -15.75 5.90
C LYS A 271 29.12 -17.07 5.15
N GLN A 272 27.87 -17.46 4.94
CA GLN A 272 27.52 -18.65 4.15
C GLN A 272 28.05 -18.55 2.71
N ARG A 273 27.96 -17.38 2.08
CA ARG A 273 28.43 -17.16 0.71
C ARG A 273 29.95 -17.27 0.59
N VAL A 274 30.70 -16.68 1.53
CA VAL A 274 32.16 -16.81 1.51
C VAL A 274 32.60 -18.26 1.77
N ASP A 275 31.91 -18.99 2.65
CA ASP A 275 32.19 -20.42 2.88
C ASP A 275 31.96 -21.27 1.62
N GLY A 276 30.89 -20.97 0.85
CA GLY A 276 30.63 -21.62 -0.44
C GLY A 276 31.73 -21.37 -1.48
N LEU A 277 32.23 -20.14 -1.60
CA LEU A 277 33.37 -19.82 -2.48
C LEU A 277 34.63 -20.59 -2.08
N ARG A 278 34.90 -20.65 -0.78
CA ARG A 278 36.07 -21.33 -0.19
C ARG A 278 36.07 -22.84 -0.41
N SER A 279 34.90 -23.47 -0.56
CA SER A 279 34.79 -24.91 -0.80
C SER A 279 35.48 -25.37 -2.11
N GLN A 280 35.64 -24.47 -3.09
CA GLN A 280 36.26 -24.79 -4.38
C GLN A 280 37.79 -24.61 -4.38
N GLU A 281 38.36 -23.98 -3.34
CA GLU A 281 39.76 -23.59 -3.32
C GLU A 281 40.72 -24.78 -3.31
N LYS A 282 40.49 -25.75 -2.42
CA LYS A 282 41.35 -26.92 -2.26
C LYS A 282 40.54 -28.18 -2.51
N ARG A 283 40.92 -28.93 -3.54
CA ARG A 283 40.23 -30.16 -3.95
C ARG A 283 41.22 -31.29 -4.19
N PHE A 284 40.80 -32.51 -3.93
CA PHE A 284 41.54 -33.72 -4.25
C PHE A 284 40.76 -34.51 -5.30
N VAL A 285 41.37 -34.69 -6.46
CA VAL A 285 40.77 -35.41 -7.59
C VAL A 285 41.56 -36.68 -7.81
N GLY A 286 40.90 -37.84 -7.79
CA GLY A 286 41.61 -39.11 -7.86
C GLY A 286 40.87 -40.19 -8.62
N GLU A 287 41.61 -41.25 -8.95
CA GLU A 287 41.05 -42.51 -9.44
C GLU A 287 41.18 -43.59 -8.35
N SER A 288 40.19 -44.45 -8.24
CA SER A 288 40.14 -45.47 -7.20
C SER A 288 39.37 -46.71 -7.66
N ASP A 289 39.61 -47.84 -6.99
CA ASP A 289 38.72 -49.02 -7.01
C ASP A 289 37.96 -49.22 -5.68
N CYS A 290 38.00 -48.22 -4.80
CA CYS A 290 37.23 -48.14 -3.56
C CYS A 290 35.76 -47.87 -3.88
N ARG A 291 34.89 -48.87 -3.65
CA ARG A 291 33.48 -48.80 -4.04
C ARG A 291 32.69 -47.84 -3.18
N TRP A 292 33.02 -47.66 -1.92
CA TRP A 292 32.28 -46.82 -0.97
C TRP A 292 32.68 -45.34 -0.97
N LEU A 293 33.44 -44.88 -1.96
CA LEU A 293 33.53 -43.44 -2.25
C LEU A 293 32.20 -42.99 -2.87
N VAL A 294 31.44 -42.20 -2.11
CA VAL A 294 30.10 -41.72 -2.46
C VAL A 294 29.98 -40.26 -2.05
N PRO A 295 29.37 -39.38 -2.86
CA PRO A 295 29.15 -37.99 -2.45
C PRO A 295 28.38 -37.89 -1.13
N GLY A 296 28.79 -36.97 -0.26
CA GLY A 296 28.20 -36.82 1.07
C GLY A 296 28.81 -37.74 2.14
N TYR A 297 29.83 -38.52 1.77
CA TYR A 297 30.63 -39.30 2.69
C TYR A 297 32.05 -38.77 2.78
N TRP A 298 32.72 -39.04 3.90
CA TRP A 298 34.11 -38.66 4.12
C TRP A 298 35.02 -39.86 4.38
N PHE A 299 36.28 -39.72 4.02
CA PHE A 299 37.33 -40.71 4.24
C PHE A 299 38.62 -40.02 4.72
N THR A 300 39.45 -40.74 5.46
CA THR A 300 40.82 -40.33 5.82
C THR A 300 41.78 -40.91 4.78
N LEU A 301 42.50 -40.04 4.05
CA LEU A 301 43.56 -40.49 3.15
C LEU A 301 44.74 -40.98 3.99
N ALA A 302 45.28 -42.16 3.68
CA ALA A 302 46.47 -42.69 4.34
C ALA A 302 47.53 -43.14 3.34
N GLY A 303 48.80 -43.03 3.72
CA GLY A 303 49.92 -43.54 2.91
C GLY A 303 50.28 -42.68 1.69
N HIS A 304 49.73 -41.46 1.55
CA HIS A 304 50.20 -40.51 0.54
C HIS A 304 51.59 -39.96 0.93
N GLU A 305 52.48 -39.80 -0.05
CA GLU A 305 53.86 -39.34 0.16
C GLU A 305 53.93 -37.94 0.77
N ASP A 306 53.07 -37.04 0.29
CA ASP A 306 52.79 -35.76 0.96
C ASP A 306 51.89 -35.98 2.18
N SER A 307 52.47 -35.89 3.37
CA SER A 307 51.77 -36.09 4.63
C SER A 307 50.69 -35.05 4.92
N THR A 308 50.75 -33.88 4.28
CA THR A 308 49.73 -32.81 4.45
C THR A 308 48.39 -33.16 3.79
N LEU A 309 48.36 -34.20 2.95
CA LEU A 309 47.16 -34.72 2.31
C LEU A 309 46.51 -35.87 3.07
N ASN A 310 47.21 -36.46 4.04
CA ASN A 310 46.69 -37.54 4.89
C ASN A 310 45.73 -37.00 5.96
N ILE A 311 44.63 -36.41 5.51
CA ILE A 311 43.57 -35.77 6.30
C ILE A 311 42.21 -36.37 5.96
N ASP A 312 41.16 -35.90 6.64
CA ASP A 312 39.78 -36.20 6.27
C ASP A 312 39.34 -35.41 5.04
N TRP A 313 38.81 -36.11 4.05
CA TRP A 313 38.28 -35.59 2.79
C TRP A 313 36.80 -35.97 2.64
N VAL A 314 35.94 -35.01 2.32
CA VAL A 314 34.54 -35.22 1.96
C VAL A 314 34.44 -35.37 0.46
N VAL A 315 33.88 -36.48 -0.02
CA VAL A 315 33.64 -36.75 -1.43
C VAL A 315 32.50 -35.84 -1.92
N THR A 316 32.75 -35.08 -2.98
CA THR A 316 31.80 -34.12 -3.58
C THR A 316 31.23 -34.61 -4.91
N SER A 317 31.98 -35.41 -5.66
CA SER A 317 31.48 -36.06 -6.88
C SER A 317 32.21 -37.38 -7.13
N VAL A 318 31.54 -38.31 -7.80
CA VAL A 318 32.11 -39.58 -8.24
C VAL A 318 31.51 -39.97 -9.59
N SER A 319 32.38 -40.37 -10.52
CA SER A 319 32.02 -41.04 -11.76
C SER A 319 32.39 -42.51 -11.64
N HIS A 320 31.42 -43.39 -11.88
CA HIS A 320 31.50 -44.84 -11.70
C HIS A 320 31.58 -45.54 -13.05
N GLU A 321 32.44 -46.55 -13.13
CA GLU A 321 32.48 -47.51 -14.24
C GLU A 321 32.60 -48.91 -13.63
N ALA A 322 31.60 -49.76 -13.90
CA ALA A 322 31.57 -51.14 -13.45
C ALA A 322 31.17 -52.07 -14.59
N ASN A 323 31.79 -53.25 -14.62
CA ASN A 323 31.37 -54.39 -15.43
C ASN A 323 31.47 -55.65 -14.57
N HIS A 324 31.50 -56.83 -15.19
CA HIS A 324 31.61 -58.10 -14.46
C HIS A 324 32.99 -58.36 -13.83
N ASP A 325 34.05 -57.79 -14.39
CA ASP A 325 35.44 -58.10 -14.01
C ASP A 325 36.06 -57.02 -13.12
N SER A 326 35.54 -55.80 -13.20
CA SER A 326 36.18 -54.62 -12.62
C SER A 326 35.20 -53.53 -12.24
N TYR A 327 35.61 -52.79 -11.20
CA TYR A 327 35.05 -51.51 -10.82
C TYR A 327 36.18 -50.49 -10.74
N ARG A 328 35.90 -49.30 -11.28
CA ARG A 328 36.74 -48.10 -11.21
C ARG A 328 35.84 -46.92 -10.90
N ASN A 329 36.38 -45.93 -10.22
CA ASN A 329 35.80 -44.61 -10.17
C ASN A 329 36.84 -43.51 -10.33
N ARG A 330 36.36 -42.34 -10.73
CA ARG A 330 37.04 -41.07 -10.61
C ARG A 330 36.24 -40.19 -9.66
N PHE A 331 36.87 -39.65 -8.63
CA PHE A 331 36.19 -38.87 -7.61
C PHE A 331 36.84 -37.50 -7.40
N GLU A 332 36.07 -36.60 -6.82
CA GLU A 332 36.51 -35.32 -6.31
C GLU A 332 36.13 -35.22 -4.84
N ALA A 333 37.01 -34.62 -4.04
CA ALA A 333 36.80 -34.42 -2.62
C ALA A 333 37.36 -33.08 -2.14
N ILE A 334 36.82 -32.56 -1.04
CA ILE A 334 37.28 -31.35 -0.36
C ILE A 334 37.73 -31.69 1.07
N PRO A 335 38.61 -30.91 1.71
CA PRO A 335 38.96 -31.16 3.10
C PRO A 335 37.71 -31.09 3.98
N LYS A 336 37.48 -32.08 4.85
CA LYS A 336 36.30 -32.14 5.73
C LYS A 336 36.19 -30.93 6.67
N ALA A 337 37.33 -30.33 7.02
CA ALA A 337 37.39 -29.10 7.82
C ALA A 337 36.88 -27.85 7.07
N THR A 338 36.73 -27.91 5.74
CA THR A 338 36.19 -26.80 4.94
C THR A 338 34.67 -26.88 4.94
N THR A 339 34.01 -25.89 5.55
CA THR A 339 32.54 -25.78 5.52
C THR A 339 32.03 -25.83 4.08
N TYR A 340 31.16 -26.77 3.77
CA TYR A 340 30.55 -26.86 2.45
C TYR A 340 29.25 -26.05 2.40
N ARG A 341 29.09 -25.25 1.35
CA ARG A 341 27.84 -24.60 0.98
C ARG A 341 27.64 -24.77 -0.52
N PRO A 342 26.41 -25.09 -0.97
CA PRO A 342 26.14 -25.29 -2.38
C PRO A 342 26.37 -23.99 -3.18
N PRO A 343 26.92 -24.08 -4.41
CA PRO A 343 26.96 -22.94 -5.31
C PRO A 343 25.54 -22.54 -5.75
N ARG A 344 25.29 -21.24 -5.91
CA ARG A 344 24.04 -20.72 -6.49
C ARG A 344 24.08 -20.84 -8.01
N THR A 345 23.59 -21.96 -8.53
CA THR A 345 23.57 -22.25 -9.98
C THR A 345 22.17 -22.19 -10.55
N THR A 346 21.15 -22.41 -9.73
CA THR A 346 19.75 -22.40 -10.16
C THR A 346 19.25 -20.96 -10.22
N GLN A 347 18.87 -20.51 -11.41
CA GLN A 347 18.44 -19.14 -11.63
C GLN A 347 17.05 -18.89 -11.02
N LYS A 348 16.93 -17.86 -10.17
CA LYS A 348 15.64 -17.37 -9.71
C LYS A 348 14.85 -16.76 -10.89
N PRO A 349 13.57 -17.12 -11.09
CA PRO A 349 12.78 -16.54 -12.17
C PRO A 349 12.61 -15.03 -11.98
N ARG A 350 12.44 -14.33 -13.09
CA ARG A 350 12.13 -12.89 -13.09
C ARG A 350 10.72 -12.65 -13.58
N MET A 351 9.97 -11.80 -12.88
CA MET A 351 8.64 -11.38 -13.26
C MET A 351 8.65 -9.97 -13.86
N HIS A 352 7.90 -9.83 -14.96
CA HIS A 352 7.58 -8.54 -15.55
C HIS A 352 6.30 -7.99 -14.91
N THR A 353 5.96 -6.75 -15.23
CA THR A 353 4.71 -6.13 -14.80
C THR A 353 3.48 -6.97 -15.17
N GLN A 354 2.54 -7.09 -14.24
CA GLN A 354 1.29 -7.84 -14.37
C GLN A 354 0.10 -7.05 -13.82
N THR A 355 -1.12 -7.57 -13.99
CA THR A 355 -2.29 -7.08 -13.25
C THR A 355 -2.70 -8.06 -12.17
N ALA A 356 -3.33 -7.54 -11.11
CA ALA A 356 -3.87 -8.32 -10.02
C ALA A 356 -5.16 -7.68 -9.48
N LEU A 357 -5.99 -8.50 -8.85
CA LEU A 357 -7.21 -8.06 -8.17
C LEU A 357 -6.88 -7.68 -6.73
N VAL A 358 -7.38 -6.54 -6.25
CA VAL A 358 -7.28 -6.18 -4.84
C VAL A 358 -8.27 -7.01 -4.02
N VAL A 359 -7.78 -7.65 -2.96
CA VAL A 359 -8.56 -8.56 -2.10
C VAL A 359 -8.37 -8.20 -0.64
N GLY A 360 -9.25 -8.71 0.22
CA GLY A 360 -9.20 -8.45 1.65
C GLY A 360 -10.31 -9.17 2.41
N LYS A 361 -10.45 -8.81 3.67
CA LYS A 361 -11.37 -9.49 4.59
C LYS A 361 -12.82 -9.33 4.15
N ALA A 362 -13.60 -10.42 4.24
CA ALA A 362 -15.02 -10.39 3.93
C ALA A 362 -15.77 -9.32 4.75
N GLY A 363 -16.63 -8.54 4.08
CA GLY A 363 -17.39 -7.44 4.69
C GLY A 363 -16.65 -6.09 4.74
N GLU A 364 -15.41 -6.03 4.25
CA GLU A 364 -14.65 -4.80 4.05
C GLU A 364 -14.79 -4.31 2.59
N GLU A 365 -14.73 -2.99 2.39
CA GLU A 365 -14.52 -2.39 1.06
C GLU A 365 -13.05 -1.98 0.85
N ILE A 366 -12.34 -1.73 1.96
CA ILE A 366 -10.95 -1.28 1.98
C ILE A 366 -10.23 -2.11 3.03
N TRP A 367 -9.14 -2.77 2.63
CA TRP A 367 -8.31 -3.57 3.53
C TRP A 367 -6.85 -3.14 3.38
N THR A 368 -6.37 -2.40 4.37
CA THR A 368 -5.04 -1.77 4.36
C THR A 368 -4.41 -1.82 5.75
N ASP A 369 -3.09 -1.73 5.81
CA ASP A 369 -2.33 -1.60 7.04
C ASP A 369 -1.84 -0.17 7.30
N GLU A 370 -1.00 0.01 8.33
CA GLU A 370 -0.43 1.31 8.75
C GLU A 370 0.44 2.00 7.68
N TYR A 371 0.90 1.27 6.67
CA TYR A 371 1.73 1.79 5.58
C TYR A 371 0.95 2.03 4.28
N GLY A 372 -0.38 1.85 4.29
CA GLY A 372 -1.20 1.99 3.08
C GLY A 372 -1.02 0.83 2.10
N ARG A 373 -0.53 -0.34 2.56
CA ARG A 373 -0.36 -1.54 1.73
C ARG A 373 -1.68 -2.26 1.54
N ILE A 374 -1.81 -2.99 0.45
CA ILE A 374 -3.01 -3.78 0.13
C ILE A 374 -2.65 -5.26 -0.08
N LYS A 375 -3.66 -6.13 -0.15
CA LYS A 375 -3.49 -7.53 -0.53
C LYS A 375 -4.07 -7.79 -1.91
N LEU A 376 -3.50 -8.76 -2.60
CA LEU A 376 -3.73 -9.03 -4.01
C LEU A 376 -4.00 -10.51 -4.27
N GLN A 377 -4.77 -10.79 -5.32
CA GLN A 377 -4.85 -12.08 -5.97
C GLN A 377 -4.33 -11.93 -7.41
N PHE A 378 -3.30 -12.70 -7.77
CA PHE A 378 -2.85 -12.79 -9.15
C PHE A 378 -3.73 -13.77 -9.95
N PRO A 379 -3.99 -13.53 -11.25
CA PRO A 379 -4.81 -14.42 -12.07
C PRO A 379 -4.25 -15.85 -12.21
N TRP A 380 -2.93 -16.03 -12.08
CA TRP A 380 -2.28 -17.34 -12.16
C TRP A 380 -2.24 -18.08 -10.83
N ASP A 381 -2.54 -17.43 -9.70
CA ASP A 381 -2.59 -18.10 -8.41
C ASP A 381 -3.90 -18.87 -8.29
N ARG A 382 -3.78 -20.20 -8.45
CA ARG A 382 -4.90 -21.15 -8.41
C ARG A 382 -5.30 -21.57 -7.00
N THR A 383 -4.45 -21.27 -6.01
CA THR A 383 -4.60 -21.73 -4.62
C THR A 383 -5.13 -20.64 -3.69
N GLY A 384 -4.96 -19.38 -4.07
CA GLY A 384 -5.54 -18.25 -3.36
C GLY A 384 -7.08 -18.28 -3.36
N LYS A 385 -7.65 -17.68 -2.32
CA LYS A 385 -9.09 -17.75 -2.02
C LYS A 385 -9.82 -16.45 -2.32
N ASN A 386 -9.15 -15.47 -2.94
CA ASN A 386 -9.64 -14.10 -3.10
C ASN A 386 -9.97 -13.41 -1.76
N ASP A 387 -9.21 -13.68 -0.71
CA ASP A 387 -9.40 -13.16 0.64
C ASP A 387 -8.11 -12.54 1.22
N GLU A 388 -8.13 -12.15 2.50
CA GLU A 388 -6.98 -11.57 3.20
C GLU A 388 -5.77 -12.51 3.37
N SER A 389 -5.84 -13.77 2.94
CA SER A 389 -4.73 -14.72 2.97
C SER A 389 -4.05 -14.92 1.62
N SER A 390 -4.55 -14.28 0.55
CA SER A 390 -4.10 -14.52 -0.82
C SER A 390 -2.66 -14.05 -1.11
N SER A 391 -2.21 -12.98 -0.45
CA SER A 391 -0.84 -12.46 -0.60
C SER A 391 -0.28 -11.86 0.68
N CYS A 392 1.02 -11.52 0.64
CA CYS A 392 1.64 -10.59 1.56
C CYS A 392 1.06 -9.17 1.39
N TRP A 393 1.48 -8.27 2.26
CA TRP A 393 1.15 -6.84 2.13
C TRP A 393 2.00 -6.17 1.06
N VAL A 394 1.36 -5.64 0.03
CA VAL A 394 2.01 -5.04 -1.13
C VAL A 394 1.92 -3.52 -1.06
N ARG A 395 3.05 -2.82 -1.18
CA ARG A 395 3.11 -1.35 -1.21
C ARG A 395 2.45 -0.81 -2.48
N VAL A 396 1.85 0.37 -2.35
CA VAL A 396 1.19 1.09 -3.45
C VAL A 396 1.94 2.37 -3.75
N VAL A 397 2.34 2.55 -5.00
CA VAL A 397 2.83 3.83 -5.50
C VAL A 397 1.67 4.82 -5.50
N LEU A 398 1.90 5.95 -4.83
CA LEU A 398 0.97 7.07 -4.78
C LEU A 398 1.49 8.21 -5.68
N PRO A 399 0.62 9.06 -6.24
CA PRO A 399 1.05 10.13 -7.15
C PRO A 399 2.05 11.12 -6.54
N TRP A 400 1.98 11.35 -5.23
CA TRP A 400 2.92 12.21 -4.50
C TRP A 400 3.03 11.76 -3.04
N SER A 401 4.25 11.54 -2.54
CA SER A 401 4.49 11.08 -1.17
C SER A 401 5.64 11.84 -0.51
N GLY A 402 5.37 12.45 0.64
CA GLY A 402 6.32 13.17 1.48
C GLY A 402 6.21 12.79 2.96
N LYS A 403 7.06 13.39 3.80
CA LYS A 403 7.07 13.14 5.26
C LYS A 403 5.85 13.77 5.93
N GLY A 404 4.74 13.04 5.95
CA GLY A 404 3.46 13.48 6.55
C GLY A 404 2.60 14.37 5.63
N PHE A 405 2.86 14.38 4.33
CA PHE A 405 2.07 15.11 3.33
C PHE A 405 2.09 14.37 1.98
N GLY A 406 1.12 14.65 1.09
CA GLY A 406 1.05 14.03 -0.24
C GLY A 406 -0.38 13.70 -0.67
N MET A 407 -0.51 12.81 -1.66
CA MET A 407 -1.79 12.28 -2.16
C MET A 407 -1.93 10.82 -1.72
N GLN A 408 -3.08 10.45 -1.15
CA GLN A 408 -3.31 9.10 -0.66
C GLN A 408 -4.66 8.56 -1.17
N PHE A 409 -4.57 7.67 -2.16
CA PHE A 409 -5.71 6.93 -2.72
C PHE A 409 -5.42 5.44 -2.62
N VAL A 410 -5.95 4.80 -1.58
CA VAL A 410 -5.76 3.36 -1.36
C VAL A 410 -6.71 2.59 -2.28
N PRO A 411 -6.21 1.68 -3.13
CA PRO A 411 -7.06 0.82 -3.95
C PRO A 411 -8.02 -0.01 -3.09
N ARG A 412 -9.26 -0.14 -3.54
CA ARG A 412 -10.34 -0.85 -2.84
C ARG A 412 -10.43 -2.30 -3.28
N ILE A 413 -10.99 -3.15 -2.44
CA ILE A 413 -11.28 -4.55 -2.78
C ILE A 413 -12.13 -4.60 -4.06
N GLY A 414 -11.77 -5.47 -4.98
CA GLY A 414 -12.43 -5.61 -6.29
C GLY A 414 -11.83 -4.74 -7.40
N GLN A 415 -10.94 -3.80 -7.10
CA GLN A 415 -10.25 -3.00 -8.13
C GLN A 415 -9.10 -3.77 -8.76
N GLU A 416 -8.81 -3.48 -10.02
CA GLU A 416 -7.65 -4.03 -10.73
C GLU A 416 -6.45 -3.08 -10.65
N VAL A 417 -5.31 -3.64 -10.27
CA VAL A 417 -4.06 -2.90 -10.09
C VAL A 417 -2.95 -3.45 -10.97
N ILE A 418 -2.00 -2.58 -11.33
CA ILE A 418 -0.77 -2.94 -12.03
C ILE A 418 0.31 -3.22 -10.98
N VAL A 419 0.89 -4.41 -11.02
CA VAL A 419 1.95 -4.86 -10.11
C VAL A 419 3.26 -5.02 -10.87
N THR A 420 4.29 -4.35 -10.40
CA THR A 420 5.68 -4.52 -10.83
C THR A 420 6.46 -5.23 -9.72
N PHE A 421 7.61 -5.79 -10.05
CA PHE A 421 8.45 -6.57 -9.13
C PHE A 421 9.80 -5.87 -9.01
N ILE A 422 10.21 -5.51 -7.78
CA ILE A 422 11.49 -4.82 -7.55
C ILE A 422 12.63 -5.73 -8.03
N ASP A 423 13.51 -5.20 -8.89
CA ASP A 423 14.56 -5.96 -9.60
C ASP A 423 14.07 -7.16 -10.44
N GLY A 424 12.76 -7.23 -10.68
CA GLY A 424 12.09 -8.37 -11.30
C GLY A 424 11.89 -9.56 -10.36
N ASP A 425 12.12 -9.42 -9.05
CA ASP A 425 11.99 -10.50 -8.07
C ASP A 425 10.50 -10.81 -7.77
N PRO A 426 10.02 -12.04 -8.07
CA PRO A 426 8.65 -12.48 -7.77
C PRO A 426 8.21 -12.27 -6.32
N ASP A 427 9.15 -12.29 -5.38
CA ASP A 427 8.89 -12.17 -3.95
C ASP A 427 8.73 -10.70 -3.50
N ARG A 428 8.97 -9.73 -4.40
CA ARG A 428 8.97 -8.29 -4.09
C ARG A 428 7.97 -7.50 -4.96
N PRO A 429 6.66 -7.78 -4.83
CA PRO A 429 5.65 -7.04 -5.58
C PRO A 429 5.53 -5.58 -5.09
N LEU A 430 5.20 -4.69 -6.02
CA LEU A 430 4.93 -3.27 -5.81
C LEU A 430 3.79 -2.85 -6.76
N VAL A 431 2.69 -2.34 -6.21
CA VAL A 431 1.62 -1.78 -7.02
C VAL A 431 2.07 -0.43 -7.58
N THR A 432 1.98 -0.26 -8.89
CA THR A 432 2.49 0.91 -9.64
C THR A 432 1.39 1.72 -10.32
N GLY A 433 0.15 1.23 -10.32
CA GLY A 433 -1.00 1.94 -10.88
C GLY A 433 -2.30 1.15 -10.72
N CYS A 434 -3.40 1.74 -11.16
CA CYS A 434 -4.72 1.13 -11.21
C CYS A 434 -5.28 1.24 -12.63
N VAL A 435 -6.12 0.31 -13.04
CA VAL A 435 -6.79 0.32 -14.34
C VAL A 435 -8.29 0.08 -14.18
N TYR A 436 -9.08 0.73 -15.05
CA TYR A 436 -10.50 0.43 -15.20
C TYR A 436 -10.68 -0.82 -16.07
N ASN A 437 -11.77 -1.55 -15.88
CA ASN A 437 -12.10 -2.76 -16.62
C ASN A 437 -13.63 -2.89 -16.79
N GLY A 438 -14.10 -4.06 -17.25
CA GLY A 438 -15.53 -4.29 -17.51
C GLY A 438 -16.42 -4.18 -16.27
N ASP A 439 -15.88 -4.50 -15.09
CA ASP A 439 -16.60 -4.43 -13.81
C ASP A 439 -16.39 -3.08 -13.12
N ASN A 440 -15.17 -2.54 -13.19
CA ASN A 440 -14.81 -1.23 -12.68
C ASN A 440 -14.85 -0.21 -13.82
N ALA A 441 -16.03 0.36 -14.09
CA ALA A 441 -16.23 1.34 -15.14
C ALA A 441 -15.56 2.70 -14.85
N LEU A 442 -15.27 3.44 -15.92
CA LEU A 442 -14.80 4.83 -15.86
C LEU A 442 -15.84 5.74 -15.18
N PRO A 443 -15.42 6.81 -14.48
CA PRO A 443 -16.33 7.73 -13.80
C PRO A 443 -17.21 8.55 -14.76
N TYR A 444 -16.76 8.73 -16.00
CA TYR A 444 -17.43 9.50 -17.05
C TYR A 444 -17.63 8.60 -18.27
N ALA A 445 -18.85 8.59 -18.83
CA ALA A 445 -19.16 7.73 -19.97
C ALA A 445 -18.35 8.14 -21.21
N LEU A 446 -17.54 7.21 -21.73
CA LEU A 446 -16.76 7.38 -22.96
C LEU A 446 -17.37 6.59 -24.12
N PRO A 447 -17.23 7.06 -25.38
CA PRO A 447 -16.46 8.26 -25.80
C PRO A 447 -17.23 9.59 -25.70
N ALA A 448 -18.48 9.58 -25.23
CA ALA A 448 -19.35 10.77 -25.24
C ALA A 448 -18.77 11.98 -24.47
N ASN A 449 -18.11 11.75 -23.34
CA ASN A 449 -17.56 12.79 -22.47
C ASN A 449 -16.02 12.82 -22.50
N GLN A 450 -15.41 12.68 -23.69
CA GLN A 450 -13.95 12.62 -23.85
C GLN A 450 -13.18 13.89 -23.40
N THR A 451 -13.88 15.01 -23.20
CA THR A 451 -13.33 16.28 -22.69
C THR A 451 -13.48 16.43 -21.17
N GLN A 452 -14.07 15.45 -20.48
CA GLN A 452 -14.18 15.47 -19.03
C GLN A 452 -12.99 14.78 -18.36
N SER A 453 -12.46 15.42 -17.33
CA SER A 453 -11.42 14.87 -16.46
C SER A 453 -11.70 15.23 -15.00
N GLY A 454 -11.18 14.46 -14.04
CA GLY A 454 -11.46 14.75 -12.63
C GLY A 454 -11.11 13.66 -11.64
N ILE A 455 -11.44 13.94 -10.38
CA ILE A 455 -11.33 13.03 -9.26
C ILE A 455 -12.72 12.84 -8.68
N LYS A 456 -13.24 11.61 -8.79
CA LYS A 456 -14.54 11.20 -8.23
C LYS A 456 -14.34 10.10 -7.20
N THR A 457 -14.82 10.36 -5.98
CA THR A 457 -14.74 9.42 -4.85
C THR A 457 -16.05 8.65 -4.70
N ASN A 458 -16.10 7.67 -3.78
CA ASN A 458 -17.35 7.01 -3.41
C ASN A 458 -17.40 6.87 -1.87
N SER A 459 -18.55 7.17 -1.26
CA SER A 459 -18.75 6.94 0.17
C SER A 459 -18.46 5.48 0.53
N SER A 460 -17.86 5.24 1.69
CA SER A 460 -17.53 3.91 2.20
C SER A 460 -17.89 3.86 3.68
N LYS A 461 -18.48 2.77 4.20
CA LYS A 461 -18.93 1.55 3.48
C LYS A 461 -20.39 1.66 3.01
N GLY A 462 -20.76 0.85 2.00
CA GLY A 462 -22.13 0.72 1.47
C GLY A 462 -22.49 1.81 0.46
N GLY A 463 -21.54 2.22 -0.39
CA GLY A 463 -21.56 3.50 -1.12
C GLY A 463 -22.87 3.86 -1.84
N GLY A 464 -23.35 5.08 -1.59
CA GLY A 464 -24.55 5.70 -2.19
C GLY A 464 -24.41 7.22 -2.38
N GLY A 465 -23.17 7.73 -2.44
CA GLY A 465 -22.84 9.15 -2.55
C GLY A 465 -21.37 9.38 -2.93
N PHE A 466 -21.00 10.60 -3.33
CA PHE A 466 -19.65 10.92 -3.81
C PHE A 466 -19.24 12.38 -3.59
N ASN A 467 -17.93 12.59 -3.39
CA ASN A 467 -17.28 13.88 -3.59
C ASN A 467 -16.60 13.91 -4.95
N GLU A 468 -16.62 15.04 -5.65
CA GLU A 468 -16.11 15.17 -7.01
C GLU A 468 -15.47 16.54 -7.25
N LEU A 469 -14.31 16.54 -7.91
CA LEU A 469 -13.74 17.69 -8.61
C LEU A 469 -13.62 17.30 -10.08
N ARG A 470 -14.39 17.95 -10.95
CA ARG A 470 -14.44 17.68 -12.39
C ARG A 470 -14.13 18.94 -13.19
N PHE A 471 -13.38 18.75 -14.27
CA PHE A 471 -13.08 19.73 -15.30
C PHE A 471 -13.73 19.27 -16.61
N GLU A 472 -14.51 20.15 -17.23
CA GLU A 472 -15.06 20.00 -18.58
C GLU A 472 -14.34 20.97 -19.50
N ASP A 473 -13.62 20.44 -20.48
CA ASP A 473 -12.84 21.22 -21.46
C ASP A 473 -13.55 21.33 -22.83
N LYS A 474 -14.85 21.03 -22.89
CA LYS A 474 -15.65 21.26 -24.09
C LYS A 474 -15.76 22.75 -24.36
N LYS A 475 -15.16 23.18 -25.47
CA LYS A 475 -15.17 24.57 -25.92
C LYS A 475 -16.57 25.21 -25.90
N ASP A 476 -16.65 26.42 -25.37
CA ASP A 476 -17.86 27.23 -25.21
C ASP A 476 -18.89 26.62 -24.23
N ALA A 477 -18.48 25.61 -23.46
CA ALA A 477 -19.26 24.90 -22.45
C ALA A 477 -18.38 24.42 -21.28
N GLU A 478 -17.26 25.12 -21.04
CA GLU A 478 -16.29 24.77 -20.01
C GLU A 478 -16.88 24.89 -18.61
N GLU A 479 -16.54 23.94 -17.73
CA GLU A 479 -17.05 23.90 -16.36
C GLU A 479 -16.00 23.36 -15.39
N VAL A 480 -15.91 23.99 -14.22
CA VAL A 480 -15.30 23.37 -13.04
C VAL A 480 -16.43 23.03 -12.06
N PHE A 481 -16.66 21.74 -11.84
CA PHE A 481 -17.68 21.24 -10.94
C PHE A 481 -17.04 20.71 -9.66
N LEU A 482 -17.49 21.23 -8.52
CA LEU A 482 -17.08 20.78 -7.19
C LEU A 482 -18.31 20.34 -6.40
N GLN A 483 -18.33 19.07 -6.00
CA GLN A 483 -19.37 18.50 -5.15
C GLN A 483 -18.77 17.96 -3.86
N ALA A 484 -19.36 18.38 -2.73
CA ALA A 484 -19.17 17.74 -1.44
C ALA A 484 -20.44 16.94 -1.09
N GLN A 485 -20.30 15.65 -0.74
CA GLN A 485 -21.43 14.80 -0.39
C GLN A 485 -22.12 15.22 0.92
N LYS A 486 -21.38 15.90 1.81
CA LYS A 486 -21.87 16.31 3.12
C LYS A 486 -21.37 17.71 3.48
N ASP A 487 -20.24 17.80 4.18
CA ASP A 487 -19.69 19.07 4.65
C ASP A 487 -18.60 19.57 3.70
N PHE A 488 -18.61 20.87 3.39
CA PHE A 488 -17.53 21.54 2.66
C PHE A 488 -16.93 22.66 3.53
N ASN A 489 -15.74 22.40 4.06
CA ASN A 489 -15.03 23.34 4.93
C ASN A 489 -13.89 24.00 4.16
N ILE A 490 -13.87 25.34 4.14
CA ILE A 490 -12.79 26.14 3.54
C ILE A 490 -12.10 26.91 4.67
N ASN A 491 -10.79 26.71 4.84
CA ASN A 491 -9.97 27.43 5.82
C ASN A 491 -8.82 28.15 5.11
N VAL A 492 -8.93 29.48 4.95
CA VAL A 492 -7.90 30.32 4.32
C VAL A 492 -7.21 31.13 5.41
N LEU A 493 -5.88 30.99 5.53
CA LEU A 493 -5.11 31.58 6.63
C LEU A 493 -4.68 33.03 6.38
N ASN A 494 -4.84 33.53 5.16
CA ASN A 494 -4.48 34.90 4.79
C ASN A 494 -5.63 35.54 3.99
N ASP A 495 -5.51 35.58 2.66
CA ASP A 495 -6.47 36.28 1.80
C ASP A 495 -7.21 35.31 0.87
N THR A 496 -8.51 35.56 0.68
CA THR A 496 -9.31 34.96 -0.39
C THR A 496 -9.75 36.05 -1.36
N THR A 497 -9.68 35.77 -2.65
CA THR A 497 -10.10 36.70 -3.71
C THR A 497 -10.93 35.96 -4.73
N ALA A 498 -11.95 36.62 -5.28
CA ALA A 498 -12.79 36.07 -6.32
C ALA A 498 -13.14 37.16 -7.34
N THR A 499 -13.18 36.79 -8.61
CA THR A 499 -13.67 37.65 -9.70
C THR A 499 -14.56 36.82 -10.58
N VAL A 500 -15.85 37.18 -10.65
CA VAL A 500 -16.85 36.53 -11.48
C VAL A 500 -17.10 37.42 -12.69
N GLY A 501 -16.78 36.92 -13.89
CA GLY A 501 -16.87 37.71 -15.12
C GLY A 501 -18.29 37.97 -15.62
N HIS A 502 -19.28 37.27 -15.07
CA HIS A 502 -20.70 37.42 -15.39
C HIS A 502 -21.54 37.35 -14.11
N ASP A 503 -22.34 36.30 -13.92
CA ASP A 503 -23.29 36.21 -12.80
C ASP A 503 -22.78 35.31 -11.66
N GLU A 504 -23.06 35.70 -10.42
CA GLU A 504 -22.96 34.85 -9.23
C GLU A 504 -24.37 34.55 -8.69
N THR A 505 -24.67 33.27 -8.46
CA THR A 505 -25.91 32.84 -7.81
C THR A 505 -25.59 31.97 -6.59
N LEU A 506 -26.13 32.34 -5.43
CA LEU A 506 -25.96 31.60 -4.18
C LEU A 506 -27.33 31.25 -3.58
N THR A 507 -27.58 29.96 -3.42
CA THR A 507 -28.78 29.42 -2.77
C THR A 507 -28.40 28.72 -1.47
N VAL A 508 -28.94 29.17 -0.34
CA VAL A 508 -28.77 28.54 0.98
C VAL A 508 -30.16 28.13 1.48
N GLN A 509 -30.37 26.82 1.66
CA GLN A 509 -31.69 26.29 2.01
C GLN A 509 -32.07 26.49 3.49
N ASN A 510 -31.08 26.70 4.36
CA ASN A 510 -31.29 26.90 5.79
C ASN A 510 -30.62 28.22 6.23
N ALA A 511 -29.70 28.18 7.19
CA ALA A 511 -29.08 29.38 7.74
C ALA A 511 -27.83 29.80 6.97
N ARG A 512 -27.65 31.12 6.82
CA ARG A 512 -26.39 31.76 6.43
C ARG A 512 -25.96 32.70 7.54
N THR A 513 -24.74 32.51 8.04
CA THR A 513 -24.10 33.43 8.99
C THR A 513 -22.87 34.04 8.34
N ARG A 514 -22.71 35.37 8.44
CA ARG A 514 -21.53 36.11 7.99
C ARG A 514 -21.03 36.95 9.16
N THR A 515 -19.74 36.84 9.47
CA THR A 515 -19.11 37.59 10.56
C THR A 515 -17.80 38.18 10.06
N VAL A 516 -17.68 39.51 10.11
CA VAL A 516 -16.41 40.24 9.99
C VAL A 516 -16.01 40.63 11.41
N LYS A 517 -14.90 40.08 11.91
CA LYS A 517 -14.48 40.31 13.30
C LYS A 517 -13.81 41.66 13.50
N GLU A 518 -13.04 42.08 12.52
CA GLU A 518 -12.25 43.31 12.54
C GLU A 518 -12.16 43.85 11.10
N GLY A 519 -12.10 45.18 10.97
CA GLY A 519 -12.08 45.87 9.69
C GLY A 519 -13.46 46.18 9.13
N ASP A 520 -13.50 46.49 7.84
CA ASP A 520 -14.67 47.06 7.18
C ASP A 520 -15.35 46.06 6.24
N GLU A 521 -16.69 46.12 6.18
CA GLU A 521 -17.47 45.48 5.12
C GLU A 521 -17.96 46.56 4.15
N THR A 522 -17.39 46.60 2.95
CA THR A 522 -17.84 47.50 1.88
C THR A 522 -18.66 46.74 0.85
N VAL A 523 -19.83 47.27 0.49
CA VAL A 523 -20.69 46.74 -0.58
C VAL A 523 -21.02 47.87 -1.55
N THR A 524 -20.49 47.79 -2.76
CA THR A 524 -20.71 48.78 -3.82
C THR A 524 -21.53 48.18 -4.95
N LEU A 525 -22.63 48.83 -5.32
CA LEU A 525 -23.41 48.55 -6.52
C LEU A 525 -23.33 49.79 -7.43
N GLU A 526 -22.48 49.73 -8.45
CA GLU A 526 -22.25 50.88 -9.34
C GLU A 526 -23.45 51.20 -10.22
N LYS A 527 -24.16 50.16 -10.69
CA LYS A 527 -25.33 50.28 -11.55
C LYS A 527 -26.34 49.19 -11.24
N GLY A 528 -27.62 49.57 -11.20
CA GLY A 528 -28.73 48.63 -11.06
C GLY A 528 -29.55 48.86 -9.79
N LYS A 529 -30.17 47.80 -9.29
CA LYS A 529 -31.09 47.83 -8.15
C LYS A 529 -30.69 46.78 -7.11
N ARG A 530 -30.62 47.17 -5.84
CA ARG A 530 -30.62 46.24 -4.71
C ARG A 530 -32.05 46.02 -4.23
N SER A 531 -32.48 44.77 -4.08
CA SER A 531 -33.78 44.41 -3.49
C SER A 531 -33.56 43.44 -2.32
N VAL A 532 -34.29 43.65 -1.22
CA VAL A 532 -34.32 42.73 -0.07
C VAL A 532 -35.80 42.44 0.22
N THR A 533 -36.14 41.17 0.43
CA THR A 533 -37.52 40.75 0.73
C THR A 533 -37.49 39.68 1.80
N ILE A 534 -38.20 39.94 2.90
CA ILE A 534 -38.41 38.99 3.99
C ILE A 534 -39.90 38.65 3.95
N GLN A 535 -40.24 37.42 3.54
CA GLN A 535 -41.64 37.01 3.44
C GLN A 535 -42.27 36.80 4.83
N THR A 536 -41.50 36.25 5.76
CA THR A 536 -41.88 36.04 7.16
C THR A 536 -40.66 36.27 8.07
N GLY A 537 -40.89 36.78 9.28
CA GLY A 537 -39.84 37.08 10.25
C GLY A 537 -39.62 38.58 10.47
N SER A 538 -38.41 38.95 10.89
CA SER A 538 -38.03 40.32 11.25
C SER A 538 -36.69 40.72 10.63
N ASP A 539 -36.49 42.03 10.47
CA ASP A 539 -35.21 42.65 10.14
C ASP A 539 -34.76 43.51 11.33
N SER A 540 -33.49 43.40 11.73
CA SER A 540 -32.93 44.12 12.87
C SER A 540 -31.57 44.70 12.52
N LEU A 541 -31.41 46.00 12.78
CA LEU A 541 -30.17 46.74 12.58
C LEU A 541 -29.78 47.44 13.89
N ASP A 542 -28.66 47.01 14.48
CA ASP A 542 -28.08 47.60 15.70
C ASP A 542 -26.73 48.24 15.37
N VAL A 543 -26.69 49.57 15.34
CA VAL A 543 -25.48 50.36 15.06
C VAL A 543 -25.07 51.08 16.33
N LYS A 544 -23.87 50.78 16.85
CA LYS A 544 -23.38 51.32 18.13
C LYS A 544 -22.79 52.72 18.03
N ASP A 545 -22.22 53.04 16.88
CA ASP A 545 -21.68 54.36 16.59
C ASP A 545 -22.61 55.08 15.60
N THR A 546 -22.12 55.43 14.41
CA THR A 546 -22.83 56.33 13.50
C THR A 546 -23.50 55.56 12.36
N ARG A 547 -24.78 55.88 12.10
CA ARG A 547 -25.49 55.47 10.88
C ARG A 547 -25.78 56.70 10.01
N THR A 548 -25.16 56.75 8.83
CA THR A 548 -25.45 57.79 7.82
C THR A 548 -26.30 57.20 6.70
N VAL A 549 -27.38 57.89 6.34
CA VAL A 549 -28.25 57.51 5.21
C VAL A 549 -28.41 58.73 4.30
N THR A 550 -28.04 58.60 3.03
CA THR A 550 -28.24 59.63 2.01
C THR A 550 -29.04 59.03 0.86
N VAL A 551 -30.12 59.69 0.45
CA VAL A 551 -30.97 59.29 -0.68
C VAL A 551 -31.02 60.45 -1.65
N GLY A 552 -30.57 60.24 -2.89
CA GLY A 552 -30.46 61.32 -3.89
C GLY A 552 -31.79 61.74 -4.54
N SER A 553 -32.88 61.01 -4.26
CA SER A 553 -34.24 61.25 -4.76
C SER A 553 -35.23 60.84 -3.66
N ASP A 554 -36.27 60.07 -3.98
CA ASP A 554 -37.37 59.81 -3.05
C ASP A 554 -37.03 58.74 -2.02
N GLN A 555 -37.42 58.98 -0.75
CA GLN A 555 -37.43 57.99 0.32
C GLN A 555 -38.86 57.76 0.82
N ASN A 556 -39.42 56.60 0.53
CA ASN A 556 -40.77 56.21 0.94
C ASN A 556 -40.74 55.24 2.12
N HIS A 557 -41.50 55.54 3.18
CA HIS A 557 -41.72 54.65 4.32
C HIS A 557 -43.21 54.38 4.52
N SER A 558 -43.58 53.12 4.66
CA SER A 558 -44.94 52.68 5.01
C SER A 558 -44.87 51.63 6.10
N THR A 559 -45.53 51.89 7.22
CA THR A 559 -45.53 51.01 8.40
C THR A 559 -46.95 50.54 8.66
N GLY A 560 -47.19 49.23 8.60
CA GLY A 560 -48.52 48.66 8.88
C GLY A 560 -48.88 48.62 10.36
N GLY A 561 -47.89 48.70 11.25
CA GLY A 561 -48.04 48.79 12.70
C GLY A 561 -47.55 50.11 13.28
N ASN A 562 -46.97 50.08 14.48
CA ASN A 562 -46.47 51.27 15.15
C ASN A 562 -45.11 51.72 14.58
N TYR A 563 -44.94 53.03 14.40
CA TYR A 563 -43.63 53.65 14.17
C TYR A 563 -43.24 54.46 15.43
N ALA A 564 -42.16 54.04 16.10
CA ALA A 564 -41.64 54.71 17.29
C ALA A 564 -40.26 55.29 16.99
N HIS A 565 -40.10 56.60 17.15
CA HIS A 565 -38.83 57.30 16.96
C HIS A 565 -38.45 58.00 18.26
N LYS A 566 -37.36 57.55 18.90
CA LYS A 566 -36.84 58.12 20.14
C LYS A 566 -35.44 58.68 19.88
N VAL A 567 -35.26 59.96 20.16
CA VAL A 567 -33.97 60.65 20.06
C VAL A 567 -33.63 61.19 21.46
N THR A 568 -32.50 60.77 22.02
CA THR A 568 -32.04 61.22 23.33
C THR A 568 -31.33 62.57 23.27
N GLY A 569 -30.63 62.83 22.16
CA GLY A 569 -30.06 64.13 21.82
C GLY A 569 -31.05 65.00 21.04
N ASN A 570 -30.52 65.78 20.10
CA ASN A 570 -31.32 66.69 19.28
C ASN A 570 -31.95 65.93 18.09
N TYR A 571 -33.21 66.24 17.81
CA TYR A 571 -33.87 65.88 16.56
C TYR A 571 -34.04 67.15 15.71
N GLU A 572 -33.29 67.24 14.62
CA GLU A 572 -33.37 68.34 13.67
C GLU A 572 -34.11 67.88 12.42
N LEU A 573 -35.17 68.60 12.05
CA LEU A 573 -35.95 68.36 10.84
C LEU A 573 -36.05 69.66 10.07
N THR A 574 -35.33 69.73 8.96
CA THR A 574 -35.41 70.83 7.99
C THR A 574 -36.15 70.33 6.75
N VAL A 575 -37.18 71.06 6.34
CA VAL A 575 -37.97 70.76 5.15
C VAL A 575 -38.05 72.03 4.33
N ASP A 576 -37.34 72.07 3.21
CA ASP A 576 -37.35 73.23 2.29
C ASP A 576 -38.68 73.37 1.54
N GLY A 577 -39.40 72.25 1.40
CA GLY A 577 -40.75 72.19 0.85
C GLY A 577 -41.83 72.23 1.94
N ASN A 578 -42.91 71.48 1.72
CA ASN A 578 -44.03 71.41 2.65
C ASN A 578 -43.87 70.25 3.65
N LEU A 579 -43.97 70.54 4.94
CA LEU A 579 -44.18 69.52 5.98
C LEU A 579 -45.68 69.37 6.24
N THR A 580 -46.26 68.20 5.90
CA THR A 580 -47.66 67.88 6.21
C THR A 580 -47.73 66.81 7.30
N ILE A 581 -48.33 67.14 8.44
CA ILE A 581 -48.61 66.20 9.53
C ILE A 581 -50.13 66.01 9.63
N LYS A 582 -50.63 64.88 9.13
CA LYS A 582 -52.04 64.49 9.24
C LYS A 582 -52.19 63.36 10.24
N VAL A 583 -52.93 63.61 11.32
CA VAL A 583 -53.21 62.61 12.37
C VAL A 583 -54.73 62.47 12.50
N SER A 584 -55.25 61.26 12.28
CA SER A 584 -56.69 60.98 12.44
C SER A 584 -57.08 60.82 13.92
N GLY A 585 -56.13 60.41 14.76
CA GLY A 585 -56.28 60.37 16.22
C GLY A 585 -55.75 61.64 16.89
N THR A 586 -55.19 61.49 18.09
CA THR A 586 -54.63 62.62 18.86
C THR A 586 -53.23 62.98 18.39
N LEU A 587 -52.99 64.26 18.11
CA LEU A 587 -51.64 64.83 18.00
C LEU A 587 -51.29 65.56 19.30
N THR A 588 -50.20 65.16 19.96
CA THR A 588 -49.68 65.80 21.16
C THR A 588 -48.30 66.37 20.90
N LEU A 589 -48.12 67.67 21.14
CA LEU A 589 -46.83 68.35 21.11
C LEU A 589 -46.55 68.91 22.51
N GLN A 590 -45.46 68.48 23.13
CA GLN A 590 -45.08 68.89 24.48
C GLN A 590 -43.59 69.21 24.52
N SER A 591 -43.24 70.36 25.11
CA SER A 591 -41.86 70.75 25.38
C SER A 591 -41.70 71.02 26.87
N GLY A 592 -40.63 70.49 27.47
CA GLY A 592 -40.22 70.86 28.83
C GLY A 592 -39.47 72.20 28.88
N GLY A 593 -39.01 72.69 27.72
CA GLY A 593 -38.36 73.99 27.55
C GLY A 593 -39.25 74.97 26.79
N SER A 594 -38.63 75.90 26.06
CA SER A 594 -39.37 76.83 25.20
C SER A 594 -40.04 76.09 24.05
N PHE A 595 -41.29 76.44 23.77
CA PHE A 595 -42.00 76.04 22.56
C PHE A 595 -42.26 77.28 21.71
N ALA A 596 -41.59 77.41 20.57
CA ALA A 596 -41.66 78.58 19.71
C ALA A 596 -42.29 78.22 18.35
N ILE A 597 -43.41 78.86 18.03
CA ILE A 597 -44.03 78.79 16.71
C ILE A 597 -43.88 80.16 16.06
N LYS A 598 -43.31 80.20 14.86
CA LYS A 598 -43.15 81.41 14.05
C LYS A 598 -43.62 81.12 12.63
N SER A 599 -44.46 81.99 12.08
CA SER A 599 -44.87 81.97 10.67
C SER A 599 -44.50 83.31 10.05
N GLY A 600 -43.92 83.29 8.84
CA GLY A 600 -43.71 84.50 8.04
C GLY A 600 -44.98 84.96 7.30
N ALA A 601 -46.04 84.14 7.34
CA ALA A 601 -47.35 84.41 6.79
C ALA A 601 -48.40 84.14 7.89
N ASP A 602 -49.52 83.52 7.53
CA ASP A 602 -50.59 83.25 8.50
C ASP A 602 -50.21 82.12 9.47
N LEU A 603 -50.66 82.26 10.72
CA LEU A 603 -50.73 81.18 11.69
C LEU A 603 -52.18 81.04 12.15
N ALA A 604 -52.86 79.98 11.71
CA ALA A 604 -54.26 79.72 12.04
C ALA A 604 -54.38 78.57 13.06
N ALA A 605 -55.12 78.80 14.14
CA ALA A 605 -55.51 77.78 15.10
C ALA A 605 -57.04 77.74 15.20
N GLN A 606 -57.64 76.58 14.90
CA GLN A 606 -59.09 76.38 14.92
C GLN A 606 -59.41 75.04 15.61
N ALA A 607 -60.41 75.03 16.48
CA ALA A 607 -60.93 73.82 17.10
C ALA A 607 -62.46 73.88 17.18
N SER A 608 -63.14 72.77 16.90
CA SER A 608 -64.61 72.69 16.96
C SER A 608 -65.16 72.75 18.38
N THR A 609 -64.38 72.32 19.38
CA THR A 609 -64.80 72.27 20.78
C THR A 609 -64.24 73.44 21.58
N SER A 610 -62.92 73.51 21.73
CA SER A 610 -62.27 74.54 22.53
C SER A 610 -60.80 74.72 22.14
N ILE A 611 -60.34 75.96 22.18
CA ILE A 611 -58.91 76.30 22.27
C ILE A 611 -58.67 76.81 23.69
N SER A 612 -57.71 76.23 24.40
CA SER A 612 -57.32 76.66 25.75
C SER A 612 -55.88 77.17 25.74
N GLN A 613 -55.69 78.40 26.22
CA GLN A 613 -54.37 79.00 26.40
C GLN A 613 -54.21 79.35 27.87
N LYS A 614 -53.20 78.76 28.53
CA LYS A 614 -52.90 79.00 29.93
C LYS A 614 -51.40 79.23 30.08
N ALA A 615 -51.02 80.34 30.70
CA ALA A 615 -49.63 80.65 31.04
C ALA A 615 -49.48 80.80 32.56
N GLY A 616 -48.34 80.37 33.10
CA GLY A 616 -48.07 80.43 34.55
C GLY A 616 -47.66 81.83 35.05
N THR A 617 -47.12 82.68 34.17
CA THR A 617 -46.61 84.01 34.54
C THR A 617 -47.30 85.12 33.75
N ALA A 618 -47.25 85.05 32.42
CA ALA A 618 -47.85 86.06 31.56
C ALA A 618 -48.34 85.43 30.25
N LEU A 619 -49.51 85.88 29.78
CA LEU A 619 -49.98 85.67 28.43
C LEU A 619 -50.00 87.05 27.74
N SER A 620 -49.25 87.21 26.65
CA SER A 620 -49.17 88.47 25.90
C SER A 620 -49.68 88.26 24.49
N ASN A 621 -50.71 89.01 24.12
CA ASN A 621 -51.27 89.06 22.76
C ASN A 621 -51.05 90.47 22.23
N GLN A 622 -50.33 90.58 21.12
CA GLN A 622 -50.02 91.85 20.47
C GLN A 622 -50.25 91.71 18.97
N ALA A 623 -50.90 92.69 18.36
CA ALA A 623 -51.12 92.77 16.92
C ALA A 623 -50.75 94.17 16.43
N GLY A 624 -50.08 94.26 15.27
CA GLY A 624 -49.63 95.54 14.72
C GLY A 624 -50.75 96.42 14.15
N THR A 625 -51.89 95.83 13.79
CA THR A 625 -53.03 96.54 13.17
C THR A 625 -54.29 96.42 14.02
N SER A 626 -54.74 95.18 14.29
CA SER A 626 -55.96 94.93 15.05
C SER A 626 -55.85 93.64 15.84
N LEU A 627 -56.29 93.68 17.10
CA LEU A 627 -56.54 92.49 17.91
C LEU A 627 -58.06 92.40 18.16
N GLU A 628 -58.71 91.42 17.56
CA GLU A 628 -60.17 91.21 17.71
C GLU A 628 -60.41 90.01 18.64
N ASN A 629 -61.14 90.26 19.74
CA ASN A 629 -61.63 89.22 20.63
C ASN A 629 -63.16 89.21 20.56
N LYS A 630 -63.74 88.12 20.08
CA LYS A 630 -65.19 87.97 19.92
C LYS A 630 -65.64 86.64 20.49
N ALA A 631 -66.67 86.68 21.34
CA ALA A 631 -67.35 85.50 21.84
C ALA A 631 -68.84 85.57 21.48
N GLY A 632 -69.43 84.43 21.11
CA GLY A 632 -70.85 84.36 20.72
C GLY A 632 -71.83 84.46 21.89
N THR A 633 -71.38 84.14 23.11
CA THR A 633 -72.21 84.16 24.33
C THR A 633 -71.61 85.08 25.38
N THR A 634 -70.41 84.76 25.87
CA THR A 634 -69.76 85.49 26.96
C THR A 634 -68.29 85.69 26.68
N LEU A 635 -67.82 86.93 26.78
CA LEU A 635 -66.41 87.26 26.89
C LEU A 635 -66.13 87.72 28.32
N THR A 636 -65.35 86.95 29.07
CA THR A 636 -64.98 87.28 30.46
C THR A 636 -63.50 87.67 30.51
N ASN A 637 -63.22 88.88 30.98
CA ASN A 637 -61.89 89.31 31.37
C ASN A 637 -61.88 89.51 32.88
N ASP A 638 -61.17 88.66 33.60
CA ASP A 638 -61.07 88.71 35.06
C ASP A 638 -59.60 88.82 35.47
N ALA A 639 -59.29 89.80 36.33
CA ALA A 639 -57.94 90.08 36.79
C ALA A 639 -57.96 90.35 38.31
N GLY A 640 -57.13 89.62 39.06
CA GLY A 640 -57.17 89.66 40.53
C GLY A 640 -56.66 90.95 41.18
N ILE A 641 -55.88 91.78 40.47
CA ILE A 641 -55.33 93.04 40.99
C ILE A 641 -55.87 94.23 40.19
N SER A 642 -55.62 94.25 38.88
CA SER A 642 -56.07 95.34 38.02
C SER A 642 -56.32 94.84 36.60
N LEU A 643 -57.36 95.39 35.98
CA LEU A 643 -57.61 95.29 34.56
C LEU A 643 -57.45 96.69 33.97
N VAL A 644 -56.53 96.85 33.02
CA VAL A 644 -56.25 98.13 32.36
C VAL A 644 -56.58 97.99 30.88
N ASN A 645 -57.60 98.72 30.45
CA ASN A 645 -57.90 98.93 29.03
C ASN A 645 -57.55 100.38 28.71
N LYS A 646 -56.76 100.61 27.65
CA LYS A 646 -56.31 101.94 27.26
C LYS A 646 -56.34 102.06 25.74
N ALA A 647 -57.03 103.06 25.23
CA ALA A 647 -56.97 103.48 23.84
C ALA A 647 -56.52 104.94 23.75
N ALA A 648 -55.75 105.28 22.71
CA ALA A 648 -55.21 106.63 22.55
C ALA A 648 -56.19 107.59 21.86
N ALA A 649 -56.95 107.09 20.88
CA ALA A 649 -57.95 107.87 20.15
C ALA A 649 -59.32 107.77 20.81
N GLU A 650 -59.84 106.55 20.93
CA GLU A 650 -61.20 106.31 21.43
C GLU A 650 -61.27 104.91 22.06
N GLN A 651 -61.94 104.82 23.20
CA GLN A 651 -62.36 103.55 23.77
C GLN A 651 -63.89 103.54 23.84
N THR A 652 -64.52 102.72 23.01
CA THR A 652 -65.96 102.53 23.01
C THR A 652 -66.31 101.30 23.82
N VAL A 653 -67.23 101.45 24.78
CA VAL A 653 -67.82 100.34 25.54
C VAL A 653 -69.32 100.43 25.40
N ASP A 654 -69.91 99.46 24.70
CA ASP A 654 -71.34 99.42 24.40
C ASP A 654 -71.98 98.19 25.05
N GLY A 655 -73.09 98.38 25.76
CA GLY A 655 -73.83 97.34 26.44
C GLY A 655 -75.28 97.35 25.99
N GLY A 656 -75.59 96.63 24.90
CA GLY A 656 -76.90 96.69 24.25
C GLY A 656 -78.10 96.25 25.10
N GLY A 657 -77.89 95.56 26.22
CA GLY A 657 -78.94 95.26 27.21
C GLY A 657 -78.74 96.00 28.53
N MET A 658 -77.54 95.90 29.12
CA MET A 658 -77.18 96.57 30.38
C MET A 658 -75.66 96.64 30.51
N LEU A 659 -75.12 97.83 30.70
CA LEU A 659 -73.73 98.03 31.13
C LEU A 659 -73.70 98.21 32.65
N THR A 660 -72.95 97.37 33.35
CA THR A 660 -72.77 97.48 34.80
C THR A 660 -71.31 97.71 35.13
N ILE A 661 -71.01 98.88 35.67
CA ILE A 661 -69.69 99.23 36.20
C ILE A 661 -69.81 99.32 37.72
N LYS A 662 -69.04 98.51 38.45
CA LYS A 662 -69.05 98.46 39.92
C LYS A 662 -67.62 98.61 40.43
N GLY A 663 -67.40 99.53 41.38
CA GLY A 663 -66.10 99.75 42.01
C GLY A 663 -66.19 100.73 43.17
N GLY A 664 -65.23 100.67 44.11
CA GLY A 664 -65.19 101.58 45.27
C GLY A 664 -64.94 103.05 44.89
N LEU A 665 -64.43 103.30 43.68
CA LEU A 665 -64.29 104.62 43.08
C LEU A 665 -64.36 104.50 41.56
N VAL A 666 -65.29 105.23 40.93
CA VAL A 666 -65.37 105.36 39.47
C VAL A 666 -65.13 106.83 39.13
N LYS A 667 -64.04 107.13 38.42
CA LYS A 667 -63.76 108.46 37.89
C LYS A 667 -63.99 108.42 36.38
N VAL A 668 -65.00 109.18 35.94
CA VAL A 668 -65.25 109.50 34.54
C VAL A 668 -64.92 110.98 34.41
N ASN A 669 -63.98 111.31 33.53
CA ASN A 669 -63.62 112.70 33.22
C ASN A 669 -64.12 113.06 31.83
#